data_AF-A0A7H8QJ13-F1
#
_entry.id   AF-A0A7H8QJ13-F1
#
_cell.length_a   1.000
_cell.length_b   1.000
_cell.length_c   1.000
_cell.angle_alpha   90.00
_cell.angle_beta   90.00
_cell.angle_gamma   90.00
#
_symmetry.space_group_name_H-M   'P 1'
#
loop_
_entity.id
_entity.type
_entity.pdbx_description
1 polymer ?
#
loop_
_entity_poly.entity_id
_entity_poly.type
_entity_poly.pdbx_seq_one_letter_code
_entity_poly.pdbx_strand_id
1 'polypeptide(L)'
;MAFSGKVALITGGSKGIGRAAAEQLAAQGALIAINYSSDSKSADEAIAALGGPEKALAIKADAGSMSDVKSMVEQTVAKFGKIDILVPNAGVMPLANLESLTEELFDKMNTVNVKGPLFLAKAAVPHMPPGSHIIFISTSLCHSSTVMPIHLPYCANKGAIEQFTRILSKDLAPKGIIVNAVAPGPTETELFLRGKPDAMVEAIKKQSPFNRLGNPSEIAESIVYLAGTTLGYSSIELEGEPDLFPIDATRALLAKYNIKCWGAVTIMQGTRDLTAVDPKQRQDTIQYIKDVISLSAALDGQIVTIVPARVGKIVPTSSPTEEWNWVVEALREVAEFAKAKSIRIGIEPLNRFETYFLNRTDQALALADAVGYDCGIAFDPFHLALEEKDMLEAMRRCGSRIVDFHAADNNRLAAGDGSFNWPEIMTVLRETGYTGALAVECMPPIDRSPVGQFSRNQVEADTKNVDVAPDRLQFIIDHGSALLSDERQWLQLADLGCDNAQPKCENCKCQGKNCTYSERAKKIRPTNTQIRRLEDENTQLRRSLARFRSQANSQRVPDVQNDRQHDSTDIEMNSSSQFPHQEASNSLSSPSSSSSSSHKDPGFSTGDREVQFHGPSSAMFDESQQQTNTVTSSITADPLHKYQLLGSSMKQRQMEQIDLAAGRLDFDGVDPEAGMHLLSVFWNRQHATGSVVYRPVFMRDMACQGPYFSKLLLNAIFFAASKNSHRAEHRCEVTDAPAIISPFRRKAEKMLYDHGSDNPMKSDIPTIQALLIMSDALFTWCDERSLSWLYSGLAMNMITELGLHVDSRTPYSAKQNLSTEDIEVRRRLFWAAFVSDKVQSIYQGRPVRLREVDVNVPICFLDDYEELEQFSPVSYSQSEISPSRPTHSVSIFEQLCGLSVIMDKIISNIYTEKSGSRDAKHLFGVSQSLHGELKRWRSELPEHLASKSNGTTQSLTPQMLSLMSMFHSLIILLHRPFVSDGHIRATSASVVRDSVATCATAASEIDAILRVYQQDYCINAVPYFMSYATYVSATIHVRIAAQSGPGSEAYRSLQHCLDILSRHSNVCRAPRRARQILLGLARRLHVDVNDSTDLSATYATGNIPNSLMLGEDSYAVDSAFDVMNSDIDIDAIIQSFNVEQSGMVNTIPGDSGMNNEPVLPAQDYSSETWPFYVPLFGYGSLDPNAFDLQ
;
A
#
# COMPACT_ATOMS: atom_id res chain seq x y z
N MET A 1 -24.87 28.75 -33.15
CA MET A 1 -24.57 29.11 -31.75
C MET A 1 -24.77 27.87 -30.90
N ALA A 2 -23.96 27.65 -29.86
CA ALA A 2 -23.83 26.34 -29.21
C ALA A 2 -25.11 25.83 -28.54
N PHE A 3 -25.96 26.73 -28.01
CA PHE A 3 -27.15 26.38 -27.25
C PHE A 3 -28.46 26.55 -28.04
N SER A 4 -28.39 26.62 -29.38
CA SER A 4 -29.55 26.79 -30.26
C SER A 4 -30.60 25.69 -30.05
N GLY A 5 -31.76 26.04 -29.47
CA GLY A 5 -32.83 25.08 -29.17
C GLY A 5 -32.64 24.26 -27.88
N LYS A 6 -31.69 24.66 -27.02
CA LYS A 6 -31.59 24.23 -25.62
C LYS A 6 -32.48 25.11 -24.74
N VAL A 7 -33.09 24.54 -23.70
CA VAL A 7 -33.94 25.26 -22.73
C VAL A 7 -33.28 25.29 -21.36
N ALA A 8 -33.10 26.47 -20.77
CA ALA A 8 -32.52 26.65 -19.44
C ALA A 8 -33.54 27.14 -18.41
N LEU A 9 -33.60 26.51 -17.23
CA LEU A 9 -34.39 26.97 -16.07
C LEU A 9 -33.46 27.41 -14.93
N ILE A 10 -33.53 28.68 -14.54
CA ILE A 10 -32.59 29.32 -13.61
C ILE A 10 -33.36 29.99 -12.46
N THR A 11 -33.15 29.55 -11.22
CA THR A 11 -33.78 30.19 -10.05
C THR A 11 -33.02 31.41 -9.56
N GLY A 12 -33.73 32.46 -9.16
CA GLY A 12 -33.12 33.77 -8.89
C GLY A 12 -32.54 34.46 -10.13
N GLY A 13 -32.97 34.07 -11.34
CA GLY A 13 -32.40 34.51 -12.62
C GLY A 13 -32.63 35.99 -12.98
N SER A 14 -33.29 36.78 -12.13
CA SER A 14 -33.48 38.23 -12.33
C SER A 14 -32.32 39.10 -11.85
N LYS A 15 -31.39 38.56 -11.03
CA LYS A 15 -30.25 39.31 -10.47
C LYS A 15 -28.98 38.45 -10.34
N GLY A 16 -27.82 39.11 -10.24
CA GLY A 16 -26.54 38.48 -9.89
C GLY A 16 -26.13 37.36 -10.85
N ILE A 17 -25.52 36.30 -10.30
CA ILE A 17 -24.99 35.15 -11.04
C ILE A 17 -26.06 34.51 -11.93
N GLY A 18 -27.28 34.31 -11.41
CA GLY A 18 -28.39 33.74 -12.18
C GLY A 18 -28.79 34.59 -13.40
N ARG A 19 -28.72 35.92 -13.29
CA ARG A 19 -28.96 36.81 -14.44
C ARG A 19 -27.83 36.76 -15.46
N ALA A 20 -26.57 36.81 -15.02
CA ALA A 20 -25.43 36.72 -15.92
C ALA A 20 -25.41 35.39 -16.69
N ALA A 21 -25.73 34.27 -16.02
CA ALA A 21 -25.86 32.96 -16.66
C ALA A 21 -27.03 32.91 -17.66
N ALA A 22 -28.17 33.53 -17.33
CA ALA A 22 -29.29 33.67 -18.27
C ALA A 22 -28.88 34.46 -19.52
N GLU A 23 -28.23 35.62 -19.34
CA GLU A 23 -27.82 36.51 -20.44
C GLU A 23 -26.78 35.85 -21.35
N GLN A 24 -25.78 35.14 -20.81
CA GLN A 24 -24.79 34.42 -21.62
C GLN A 24 -25.38 33.20 -22.35
N LEU A 25 -26.28 32.42 -21.73
CA LEU A 25 -26.96 31.29 -22.41
C LEU A 25 -27.88 31.79 -23.53
N ALA A 26 -28.63 32.88 -23.30
CA ALA A 26 -29.48 33.52 -24.32
C ALA A 26 -28.64 34.05 -25.50
N ALA A 27 -27.49 34.69 -25.22
CA ALA A 27 -26.55 35.15 -26.24
C ALA A 27 -25.99 34.01 -27.12
N GLN A 28 -26.02 32.77 -26.64
CA GLN A 28 -25.65 31.57 -27.41
C GLN A 28 -26.85 30.76 -27.95
N GLY A 29 -28.06 31.32 -27.90
CA GLY A 29 -29.25 30.79 -28.56
C GLY A 29 -30.16 29.88 -27.71
N ALA A 30 -29.95 29.82 -26.40
CA ALA A 30 -30.86 29.10 -25.49
C ALA A 30 -32.20 29.85 -25.32
N LEU A 31 -33.25 29.09 -25.04
CA LEU A 31 -34.54 29.60 -24.53
C LEU A 31 -34.49 29.58 -23.00
N ILE A 32 -34.91 30.65 -22.33
CA ILE A 32 -34.66 30.84 -20.90
C ILE A 32 -35.95 30.95 -20.08
N ALA A 33 -36.07 30.17 -19.01
CA ALA A 33 -36.99 30.43 -17.92
C ALA A 33 -36.20 30.92 -16.68
N ILE A 34 -36.52 32.12 -16.20
CA ILE A 34 -35.99 32.66 -14.93
C ILE A 34 -37.08 32.67 -13.86
N ASN A 35 -36.71 32.34 -12.63
CA ASN A 35 -37.57 32.52 -11.46
C ASN A 35 -37.17 33.75 -10.63
N TYR A 36 -38.17 34.45 -10.11
CA TYR A 36 -38.05 35.51 -9.11
C TYR A 36 -39.10 35.34 -8.00
N SER A 37 -38.87 35.89 -6.81
CA SER A 37 -39.78 35.78 -5.67
C SER A 37 -40.68 37.01 -5.48
N SER A 38 -40.11 38.22 -5.48
CA SER A 38 -40.81 39.46 -5.12
C SER A 38 -40.62 40.61 -6.13
N ASP A 39 -39.40 40.84 -6.59
CA ASP A 39 -39.03 41.95 -7.48
C ASP A 39 -39.36 41.62 -8.95
N SER A 40 -40.58 41.97 -9.38
CA SER A 40 -41.01 41.79 -10.76
C SER A 40 -40.31 42.73 -11.74
N LYS A 41 -40.00 43.97 -11.34
CA LYS A 41 -39.35 44.95 -12.23
C LYS A 41 -37.98 44.45 -12.71
N SER A 42 -37.16 43.91 -11.80
CA SER A 42 -35.88 43.29 -12.17
C SER A 42 -36.05 42.05 -13.06
N ALA A 43 -37.18 41.34 -12.95
CA ALA A 43 -37.49 40.20 -13.82
C ALA A 43 -37.94 40.68 -15.22
N ASP A 44 -38.80 41.69 -15.31
CA ASP A 44 -39.26 42.28 -16.58
C ASP A 44 -38.08 42.87 -17.37
N GLU A 45 -37.16 43.58 -16.68
CA GLU A 45 -35.90 44.07 -17.25
C GLU A 45 -34.99 42.94 -17.75
N ALA A 46 -34.91 41.82 -17.02
CA ALA A 46 -34.17 40.64 -17.48
C ALA A 46 -34.83 40.00 -18.71
N ILE A 47 -36.16 39.85 -18.76
CA ILE A 47 -36.86 39.32 -19.96
C ILE A 47 -36.62 40.20 -21.19
N ALA A 48 -36.53 41.52 -21.05
CA ALA A 48 -36.15 42.41 -22.14
C ALA A 48 -34.71 42.13 -22.63
N ALA A 49 -33.74 41.98 -21.71
CA ALA A 49 -32.35 41.66 -22.05
C ALA A 49 -32.18 40.28 -22.70
N LEU A 50 -32.99 39.29 -22.29
CA LEU A 50 -32.98 37.90 -22.79
C LEU A 50 -33.67 37.72 -24.16
N GLY A 51 -33.93 38.81 -24.90
CA GLY A 51 -34.55 38.76 -26.22
C GLY A 51 -36.08 38.67 -26.22
N GLY A 52 -36.73 39.05 -25.12
CA GLY A 52 -38.18 39.27 -25.05
C GLY A 52 -39.02 38.01 -24.76
N PRO A 53 -40.35 38.18 -24.66
CA PRO A 53 -41.27 37.16 -24.14
C PRO A 53 -41.49 35.96 -25.07
N GLU A 54 -40.93 35.94 -26.28
CA GLU A 54 -40.88 34.72 -27.11
C GLU A 54 -39.76 33.78 -26.64
N LYS A 55 -38.57 34.34 -26.40
CA LYS A 55 -37.35 33.58 -26.05
C LYS A 55 -37.17 33.35 -24.55
N ALA A 56 -37.77 34.20 -23.72
CA ALA A 56 -37.63 34.17 -22.27
C ALA A 56 -38.98 34.09 -21.52
N LEU A 57 -38.97 33.57 -20.29
CA LEU A 57 -40.12 33.45 -19.39
C LEU A 57 -39.73 33.82 -17.96
N ALA A 58 -40.49 34.72 -17.31
CA ALA A 58 -40.32 35.04 -15.89
C ALA A 58 -41.41 34.36 -15.06
N ILE A 59 -41.01 33.60 -14.04
CA ILE A 59 -41.92 32.84 -13.17
C ILE A 59 -41.82 33.37 -11.75
N LYS A 60 -42.92 33.94 -11.24
CA LYS A 60 -43.04 34.33 -9.83
C LYS A 60 -43.31 33.09 -8.97
N ALA A 61 -42.37 32.73 -8.10
CA ALA A 61 -42.43 31.52 -7.28
C ALA A 61 -41.45 31.61 -6.10
N ASP A 62 -41.82 31.07 -4.94
CA ASP A 62 -40.85 30.84 -3.85
C ASP A 62 -40.06 29.54 -4.09
N ALA A 63 -38.74 29.64 -4.22
CA ALA A 63 -37.86 28.48 -4.38
C ALA A 63 -37.86 27.53 -3.16
N GLY A 64 -38.27 28.00 -1.98
CA GLY A 64 -38.50 27.18 -0.80
C GLY A 64 -39.83 26.41 -0.78
N SER A 65 -40.78 26.80 -1.65
CA SER A 65 -42.14 26.23 -1.70
C SER A 65 -42.24 25.08 -2.70
N MET A 66 -42.70 23.92 -2.24
CA MET A 66 -42.76 22.70 -3.06
C MET A 66 -43.89 22.73 -4.11
N SER A 67 -44.96 23.50 -3.88
CA SER A 67 -46.00 23.76 -4.88
C SER A 67 -45.47 24.65 -6.00
N ASP A 68 -44.72 25.69 -5.63
CA ASP A 68 -44.20 26.72 -6.52
C ASP A 68 -43.07 26.15 -7.39
N VAL A 69 -42.15 25.38 -6.79
CA VAL A 69 -41.12 24.61 -7.50
C VAL A 69 -41.73 23.67 -8.54
N LYS A 70 -42.81 22.95 -8.20
CA LYS A 70 -43.51 22.10 -9.16
C LYS A 70 -44.16 22.93 -10.28
N SER A 71 -44.86 24.00 -9.93
CA SER A 71 -45.51 24.89 -10.90
C SER A 71 -44.51 25.58 -11.83
N MET A 72 -43.31 25.91 -11.34
CA MET A 72 -42.22 26.52 -12.10
C MET A 72 -41.71 25.59 -13.22
N VAL A 73 -41.53 24.30 -12.91
CA VAL A 73 -41.21 23.29 -13.92
C VAL A 73 -42.38 23.13 -14.90
N GLU A 74 -43.61 22.99 -14.41
CA GLU A 74 -44.80 22.83 -15.26
C GLU A 74 -45.01 24.01 -16.23
N GLN A 75 -44.81 25.26 -15.78
CA GLN A 75 -44.87 26.46 -16.63
C GLN A 75 -43.73 26.51 -17.66
N THR A 76 -42.51 26.10 -17.28
CA THR A 76 -41.36 26.04 -18.20
C THR A 76 -41.61 25.03 -19.31
N VAL A 77 -42.04 23.82 -18.94
CA VAL A 77 -42.35 22.74 -19.88
C VAL A 77 -43.58 23.06 -20.74
N ALA A 78 -44.61 23.72 -20.19
CA ALA A 78 -45.77 24.15 -20.96
C ALA A 78 -45.44 25.18 -22.05
N LYS A 79 -44.38 25.99 -21.87
CA LYS A 79 -43.93 26.97 -22.87
C LYS A 79 -42.89 26.44 -23.84
N PHE A 80 -41.89 25.70 -23.36
CA PHE A 80 -40.70 25.32 -24.12
C PHE A 80 -40.56 23.80 -24.34
N GLY A 81 -41.51 22.99 -23.88
CA GLY A 81 -41.62 21.54 -24.13
C GLY A 81 -40.68 20.63 -23.33
N LYS A 82 -39.53 21.14 -22.87
CA LYS A 82 -38.48 20.39 -22.17
C LYS A 82 -37.64 21.32 -21.27
N ILE A 83 -36.72 20.74 -20.51
CA ILE A 83 -35.62 21.45 -19.84
C ILE A 83 -34.31 20.74 -20.24
N ASP A 84 -33.34 21.44 -20.83
CA ASP A 84 -32.01 20.86 -21.10
C ASP A 84 -30.97 21.28 -20.05
N ILE A 85 -31.15 22.44 -19.41
CA ILE A 85 -30.22 23.00 -18.43
C ILE A 85 -31.01 23.45 -17.20
N LEU A 86 -30.59 23.04 -16.02
CA LEU A 86 -31.19 23.44 -14.75
C LEU A 86 -30.13 24.08 -13.86
N VAL A 87 -30.36 25.31 -13.40
CA VAL A 87 -29.45 26.04 -12.51
C VAL A 87 -30.17 26.45 -11.22
N PRO A 88 -30.12 25.63 -10.15
CA PRO A 88 -30.66 25.98 -8.84
C PRO A 88 -29.78 27.03 -8.12
N ASN A 89 -29.87 28.29 -8.57
CA ASN A 89 -29.06 29.42 -8.11
C ASN A 89 -29.71 30.24 -6.96
N ALA A 90 -31.02 30.17 -6.77
CA ALA A 90 -31.68 30.89 -5.67
C ALA A 90 -31.17 30.44 -4.29
N GLY A 91 -30.89 31.41 -3.40
CA GLY A 91 -30.37 31.14 -2.07
C GLY A 91 -30.39 32.37 -1.15
N VAL A 92 -30.19 32.12 0.14
CA VAL A 92 -30.08 33.13 1.20
C VAL A 92 -28.81 32.92 2.03
N MET A 93 -28.22 34.02 2.51
CA MET A 93 -27.02 34.02 3.35
C MET A 93 -27.16 35.04 4.50
N PRO A 94 -28.06 34.81 5.47
CA PRO A 94 -27.88 35.40 6.78
C PRO A 94 -26.61 34.82 7.44
N LEU A 95 -25.99 35.59 8.33
CA LEU A 95 -24.78 35.21 9.05
C LEU A 95 -25.12 35.03 10.53
N ALA A 96 -24.64 33.95 11.14
CA ALA A 96 -24.84 33.63 12.56
C ALA A 96 -23.70 32.73 13.06
N ASN A 97 -23.22 32.99 14.27
CA ASN A 97 -22.41 32.05 15.04
C ASN A 97 -23.33 31.08 15.81
N LEU A 98 -22.76 30.14 16.57
CA LEU A 98 -23.53 29.17 17.35
C LEU A 98 -24.50 29.81 18.37
N GLU A 99 -24.12 30.96 18.96
CA GLU A 99 -24.92 31.70 19.95
C GLU A 99 -26.13 32.44 19.34
N SER A 100 -26.01 32.87 18.08
CA SER A 100 -27.04 33.63 17.35
C SER A 100 -27.85 32.80 16.35
N LEU A 101 -27.62 31.49 16.27
CA LEU A 101 -28.33 30.57 15.39
C LEU A 101 -29.67 30.15 16.02
N THR A 102 -30.78 30.70 15.51
CA THR A 102 -32.13 30.28 15.91
C THR A 102 -32.69 29.19 14.98
N GLU A 103 -33.69 28.45 15.46
CA GLU A 103 -34.36 27.39 14.70
C GLU A 103 -35.02 27.94 13.43
N GLU A 104 -35.68 29.10 13.49
CA GLU A 104 -36.31 29.73 12.33
C GLU A 104 -35.29 30.19 11.28
N LEU A 105 -34.08 30.57 11.72
CA LEU A 105 -32.98 30.91 10.82
C LEU A 105 -32.44 29.67 10.11
N PHE A 106 -32.22 28.60 10.87
CA PHE A 106 -31.81 27.30 10.35
C PHE A 106 -32.82 26.73 9.35
N ASP A 107 -34.12 26.71 9.70
CA ASP A 107 -35.20 26.20 8.85
C ASP A 107 -35.34 27.00 7.56
N LYS A 108 -35.21 28.34 7.63
CA LYS A 108 -35.25 29.22 6.47
C LYS A 108 -34.08 28.97 5.52
N MET A 109 -32.87 28.80 6.06
CA MET A 109 -31.68 28.50 5.25
C MET A 109 -31.79 27.11 4.61
N ASN A 110 -32.18 26.08 5.35
CA ASN A 110 -32.34 24.73 4.82
C ASN A 110 -33.49 24.64 3.80
N THR A 111 -34.61 25.34 4.04
CA THR A 111 -35.75 25.36 3.12
C THR A 111 -35.39 25.95 1.76
N VAL A 112 -34.68 27.09 1.74
CA VAL A 112 -34.32 27.75 0.47
C VAL A 112 -33.07 27.16 -0.16
N ASN A 113 -31.99 26.92 0.60
CA ASN A 113 -30.69 26.55 0.03
C ASN A 113 -30.49 25.03 -0.19
N VAL A 114 -31.27 24.17 0.46
CA VAL A 114 -31.08 22.71 0.43
C VAL A 114 -32.30 22.02 -0.18
N LYS A 115 -33.46 22.20 0.47
CA LYS A 115 -34.73 21.57 0.08
C LYS A 115 -35.22 22.08 -1.28
N GLY A 116 -35.17 23.40 -1.52
CA GLY A 116 -35.51 24.01 -2.81
C GLY A 116 -34.77 23.37 -3.99
N PRO A 117 -33.42 23.45 -4.05
CA PRO A 117 -32.61 22.84 -5.11
C PRO A 117 -32.85 21.34 -5.31
N LEU A 118 -32.91 20.54 -4.24
CA LEU A 118 -33.12 19.09 -4.34
C LEU A 118 -34.48 18.75 -4.95
N PHE A 119 -35.55 19.40 -4.48
CA PHE A 119 -36.90 19.13 -4.98
C PHE A 119 -37.16 19.75 -6.36
N LEU A 120 -36.43 20.82 -6.73
CA LEU A 120 -36.42 21.36 -8.09
C LEU A 120 -35.77 20.40 -9.07
N ALA A 121 -34.59 19.86 -8.76
CA ALA A 121 -33.94 18.81 -9.56
C ALA A 121 -34.88 17.60 -9.74
N LYS A 122 -35.46 17.11 -8.64
CA LYS A 122 -36.45 16.03 -8.66
C LYS A 122 -37.70 16.31 -9.51
N ALA A 123 -38.17 17.57 -9.53
CA ALA A 123 -39.32 17.97 -10.35
C ALA A 123 -38.95 18.12 -11.83
N ALA A 124 -37.74 18.58 -12.15
CA ALA A 124 -37.28 18.82 -13.51
C ALA A 124 -36.87 17.53 -14.25
N VAL A 125 -36.20 16.58 -13.60
CA VAL A 125 -35.64 15.35 -14.21
C VAL A 125 -36.62 14.59 -15.14
N PRO A 126 -37.92 14.42 -14.83
CA PRO A 126 -38.89 13.80 -15.76
C PRO A 126 -39.08 14.52 -17.11
N HIS A 127 -38.56 15.74 -17.26
CA HIS A 127 -38.65 16.60 -18.44
C HIS A 127 -37.26 16.93 -19.05
N MET A 128 -36.21 16.26 -18.58
CA MET A 128 -34.84 16.42 -19.04
C MET A 128 -34.43 15.25 -19.94
N PRO A 129 -34.18 15.46 -21.25
CA PRO A 129 -33.70 14.40 -22.14
C PRO A 129 -32.22 14.05 -21.86
N PRO A 130 -31.69 12.94 -22.41
CA PRO A 130 -30.25 12.68 -22.43
C PRO A 130 -29.48 13.84 -23.08
N GLY A 131 -28.28 14.15 -22.58
CA GLY A 131 -27.54 15.37 -22.94
C GLY A 131 -28.11 16.64 -22.29
N SER A 132 -28.56 16.52 -21.04
CA SER A 132 -29.04 17.63 -20.21
C SER A 132 -28.21 17.80 -18.93
N HIS A 133 -28.22 18.99 -18.35
CA HIS A 133 -27.29 19.42 -17.32
C HIS A 133 -28.01 19.96 -16.09
N ILE A 134 -27.59 19.55 -14.89
CA ILE A 134 -27.96 20.18 -13.61
C ILE A 134 -26.69 20.81 -13.04
N ILE A 135 -26.72 22.12 -12.79
CA ILE A 135 -25.57 22.88 -12.30
C ILE A 135 -25.98 23.59 -11.01
N PHE A 136 -25.59 23.01 -9.87
CA PHE A 136 -25.83 23.58 -8.55
C PHE A 136 -24.84 24.70 -8.21
N ILE A 137 -25.20 25.57 -7.25
CA ILE A 137 -24.33 26.65 -6.77
C ILE A 137 -23.96 26.40 -5.29
N SER A 138 -22.68 26.14 -5.02
CA SER A 138 -22.08 25.99 -3.69
C SER A 138 -21.42 27.31 -3.22
N THR A 139 -20.24 27.26 -2.59
CA THR A 139 -19.38 28.39 -2.20
C THR A 139 -17.95 27.91 -1.95
N SER A 140 -16.94 28.74 -2.22
CA SER A 140 -15.54 28.40 -1.90
C SER A 140 -15.27 28.26 -0.39
N LEU A 141 -16.15 28.80 0.46
CA LEU A 141 -16.04 28.71 1.93
C LEU A 141 -16.21 27.28 2.47
N CYS A 142 -16.69 26.31 1.67
CA CYS A 142 -16.70 24.90 2.05
C CYS A 142 -15.30 24.27 2.05
N HIS A 143 -14.31 24.90 1.41
CA HIS A 143 -12.94 24.38 1.22
C HIS A 143 -11.85 25.34 1.75
N SER A 144 -12.22 26.36 2.51
CA SER A 144 -11.26 27.34 3.07
C SER A 144 -10.82 26.96 4.48
N SER A 145 -9.52 27.10 4.76
CA SER A 145 -8.95 26.94 6.10
C SER A 145 -9.17 28.14 7.03
N THR A 146 -9.71 29.25 6.52
CA THR A 146 -9.82 30.55 7.22
C THR A 146 -11.26 31.07 7.32
N VAL A 147 -12.21 30.16 7.53
CA VAL A 147 -13.65 30.47 7.64
C VAL A 147 -13.99 31.11 8.99
N MET A 148 -14.62 32.30 8.94
CA MET A 148 -15.11 32.97 10.15
C MET A 148 -16.34 32.24 10.75
N PRO A 149 -16.45 32.10 12.09
CA PRO A 149 -17.53 31.34 12.74
C PRO A 149 -18.97 31.76 12.39
N ILE A 150 -19.16 33.01 11.92
CA ILE A 150 -20.46 33.53 11.48
C ILE A 150 -21.00 32.90 10.19
N HIS A 151 -20.19 32.07 9.51
CA HIS A 151 -20.59 31.31 8.31
C HIS A 151 -21.09 29.89 8.62
N LEU A 152 -21.10 29.46 9.89
CA LEU A 152 -21.46 28.10 10.32
C LEU A 152 -22.71 27.53 9.61
N PRO A 153 -23.91 28.14 9.69
CA PRO A 153 -25.10 27.61 9.04
C PRO A 153 -25.09 27.79 7.51
N TYR A 154 -24.21 28.64 6.96
CA TYR A 154 -24.06 28.83 5.52
C TYR A 154 -23.22 27.72 4.89
N CYS A 155 -22.03 27.45 5.42
CA CYS A 155 -21.16 26.37 4.95
C CYS A 155 -21.82 25.00 5.13
N ALA A 156 -22.57 24.79 6.23
CA ALA A 156 -23.34 23.56 6.44
C ALA A 156 -24.36 23.29 5.31
N ASN A 157 -25.11 24.31 4.86
CA ASN A 157 -26.10 24.13 3.80
C ASN A 157 -25.49 24.04 2.40
N LYS A 158 -24.33 24.67 2.15
CA LYS A 158 -23.61 24.54 0.87
C LYS A 158 -22.84 23.22 0.76
N GLY A 159 -22.31 22.69 1.86
CA GLY A 159 -21.78 21.32 1.90
C GLY A 159 -22.84 20.27 1.53
N ALA A 160 -24.11 20.47 1.92
CA ALA A 160 -25.21 19.59 1.50
C ALA A 160 -25.45 19.62 -0.03
N ILE A 161 -25.24 20.77 -0.69
CA ILE A 161 -25.31 20.89 -2.16
C ILE A 161 -24.19 20.12 -2.85
N GLU A 162 -22.98 20.12 -2.30
CA GLU A 162 -21.85 19.35 -2.82
C GLU A 162 -22.10 17.84 -2.69
N GLN A 163 -22.69 17.39 -1.58
CA GLN A 163 -23.11 16.00 -1.41
C GLN A 163 -24.26 15.62 -2.35
N PHE A 164 -25.24 16.48 -2.58
CA PHE A 164 -26.26 16.25 -3.62
C PHE A 164 -25.64 16.11 -5.00
N THR A 165 -24.63 16.92 -5.32
CA THR A 165 -23.92 16.86 -6.60
C THR A 165 -23.22 15.51 -6.79
N ARG A 166 -22.43 15.08 -5.78
CA ARG A 166 -21.71 13.79 -5.79
C ARG A 166 -22.62 12.55 -5.88
N ILE A 167 -23.85 12.63 -5.37
CA ILE A 167 -24.81 11.52 -5.35
C ILE A 167 -25.71 11.54 -6.61
N LEU A 168 -26.20 12.70 -7.01
CA LEU A 168 -27.10 12.83 -8.17
C LEU A 168 -26.38 12.64 -9.51
N SER A 169 -25.08 12.92 -9.60
CA SER A 169 -24.29 12.54 -10.79
C SER A 169 -24.38 11.03 -11.05
N LYS A 170 -24.28 10.20 -10.00
CA LYS A 170 -24.41 8.74 -10.10
C LYS A 170 -25.85 8.27 -10.34
N ASP A 171 -26.87 8.84 -9.68
CA ASP A 171 -28.29 8.49 -9.88
C ASP A 171 -28.85 8.89 -11.27
N LEU A 172 -28.28 9.93 -11.88
CA LEU A 172 -28.77 10.51 -13.13
C LEU A 172 -27.91 10.19 -14.36
N ALA A 173 -26.68 9.69 -14.20
CA ALA A 173 -25.85 9.20 -15.31
C ALA A 173 -26.56 8.13 -16.19
N PRO A 174 -27.29 7.13 -15.65
CA PRO A 174 -28.05 6.17 -16.47
C PRO A 174 -29.20 6.78 -17.31
N LYS A 175 -29.52 8.07 -17.09
CA LYS A 175 -30.50 8.85 -17.87
C LYS A 175 -29.81 9.79 -18.87
N GLY A 176 -28.48 9.80 -18.93
CA GLY A 176 -27.68 10.74 -19.72
C GLY A 176 -27.78 12.19 -19.22
N ILE A 177 -28.04 12.42 -17.93
CA ILE A 177 -28.11 13.75 -17.34
C ILE A 177 -26.85 13.99 -16.50
N ILE A 178 -26.10 15.02 -16.88
CA ILE A 178 -24.84 15.41 -16.24
C ILE A 178 -25.16 16.32 -15.04
N VAL A 179 -24.49 16.09 -13.90
CA VAL A 179 -24.71 16.88 -12.67
C VAL A 179 -23.37 17.42 -12.16
N ASN A 180 -23.29 18.75 -12.03
CA ASN A 180 -22.11 19.48 -11.60
C ASN A 180 -22.47 20.55 -10.55
N ALA A 181 -21.46 21.13 -9.91
CA ALA A 181 -21.61 22.31 -9.08
C ALA A 181 -20.52 23.35 -9.38
N VAL A 182 -20.89 24.63 -9.31
CA VAL A 182 -19.95 25.75 -9.28
C VAL A 182 -19.88 26.25 -7.83
N ALA A 183 -18.68 26.56 -7.32
CA ALA A 183 -18.46 27.00 -5.94
C ALA A 183 -17.87 28.43 -5.91
N PRO A 184 -18.71 29.49 -6.00
CA PRO A 184 -18.20 30.86 -6.14
C PRO A 184 -17.44 31.33 -4.89
N GLY A 185 -16.37 32.09 -5.13
CA GLY A 185 -15.73 32.93 -4.13
C GLY A 185 -16.50 34.23 -3.88
N PRO A 186 -15.89 35.21 -3.15
CA PRO A 186 -16.47 36.53 -2.90
C PRO A 186 -16.86 37.26 -4.21
N THR A 187 -18.15 37.22 -4.56
CA THR A 187 -18.68 37.70 -5.84
C THR A 187 -19.64 38.88 -5.60
N GLU A 188 -19.48 39.96 -6.35
CA GLU A 188 -20.23 41.20 -6.19
C GLU A 188 -21.72 41.01 -6.55
N THR A 189 -22.53 40.76 -5.53
CA THR A 189 -23.96 40.45 -5.64
C THR A 189 -24.73 41.05 -4.47
N GLU A 190 -26.02 41.35 -4.67
CA GLU A 190 -26.91 41.81 -3.58
C GLU A 190 -26.89 40.83 -2.39
N LEU A 191 -26.85 39.52 -2.68
CA LEU A 191 -26.74 38.45 -1.68
C LEU A 191 -25.43 38.52 -0.87
N PHE A 192 -24.30 38.82 -1.51
CA PHE A 192 -23.00 38.87 -0.84
C PHE A 192 -22.82 40.15 -0.01
N LEU A 193 -23.21 41.31 -0.55
CA LEU A 193 -22.99 42.61 0.07
C LEU A 193 -23.94 42.88 1.25
N ARG A 194 -25.18 42.39 1.17
CA ARG A 194 -26.22 42.66 2.17
C ARG A 194 -25.81 42.19 3.57
N GLY A 195 -25.81 43.14 4.52
CA GLY A 195 -25.50 42.88 5.92
C GLY A 195 -24.01 42.88 6.28
N LYS A 196 -23.10 43.20 5.35
CA LYS A 196 -21.68 43.43 5.65
C LYS A 196 -21.38 44.94 5.75
N PRO A 197 -20.57 45.39 6.73
CA PRO A 197 -20.01 46.74 6.72
C PRO A 197 -19.03 46.94 5.56
N ASP A 198 -18.94 48.15 5.02
CA ASP A 198 -18.03 48.46 3.89
C ASP A 198 -16.57 48.10 4.19
N ALA A 199 -16.11 48.35 5.41
CA ALA A 199 -14.76 47.97 5.85
C ALA A 199 -14.49 46.45 5.79
N MET A 200 -15.52 45.60 5.95
CA MET A 200 -15.41 44.16 5.76
C MET A 200 -15.36 43.79 4.28
N VAL A 201 -16.13 44.48 3.43
CA VAL A 201 -16.09 44.28 1.97
C VAL A 201 -14.72 44.67 1.41
N GLU A 202 -14.17 45.80 1.82
CA GLU A 202 -12.81 46.24 1.44
C GLU A 202 -11.70 45.34 1.99
N ALA A 203 -11.87 44.77 3.19
CA ALA A 203 -10.95 43.76 3.71
C ALA A 203 -10.96 42.48 2.86
N ILE A 204 -12.14 42.01 2.42
CA ILE A 204 -12.27 40.83 1.56
C ILE A 204 -11.74 41.08 0.14
N LYS A 205 -11.96 42.28 -0.43
CA LYS A 205 -11.35 42.66 -1.73
C LYS A 205 -9.82 42.49 -1.73
N LYS A 206 -9.16 42.86 -0.62
CA LYS A 206 -7.70 42.75 -0.46
C LYS A 206 -7.18 41.32 -0.26
N GLN A 207 -8.05 40.32 -0.09
CA GLN A 207 -7.68 38.90 -0.10
C GLN A 207 -7.52 38.36 -1.53
N SER A 208 -8.09 39.05 -2.53
CA SER A 208 -7.86 38.77 -3.94
C SER A 208 -6.55 39.45 -4.40
N PRO A 209 -5.64 38.76 -5.12
CA PRO A 209 -4.47 39.38 -5.74
C PRO A 209 -4.85 40.56 -6.66
N PHE A 210 -6.04 40.53 -7.26
CA PHE A 210 -6.59 41.59 -8.10
C PHE A 210 -7.27 42.73 -7.32
N ASN A 211 -7.22 42.72 -5.98
CA ASN A 211 -7.80 43.71 -5.08
C ASN A 211 -9.30 44.02 -5.33
N ARG A 212 -10.06 43.02 -5.81
CA ARG A 212 -11.49 43.12 -6.14
C ARG A 212 -12.27 41.85 -5.80
N LEU A 213 -13.59 41.98 -5.79
CA LEU A 213 -14.51 40.83 -5.83
C LEU A 213 -14.56 40.23 -7.25
N GLY A 214 -15.06 39.00 -7.35
CA GLY A 214 -15.45 38.40 -8.63
C GLY A 214 -16.72 39.07 -9.19
N ASN A 215 -16.82 39.17 -10.51
CA ASN A 215 -18.01 39.62 -11.21
C ASN A 215 -18.96 38.42 -11.44
N PRO A 216 -20.29 38.59 -11.32
CA PRO A 216 -21.27 37.60 -11.74
C PRO A 216 -21.05 36.98 -13.14
N SER A 217 -20.45 37.69 -14.10
CA SER A 217 -20.13 37.16 -15.43
C SER A 217 -19.06 36.06 -15.42
N GLU A 218 -18.04 36.19 -14.57
CA GLU A 218 -16.93 35.23 -14.44
C GLU A 218 -17.45 33.89 -13.87
N ILE A 219 -18.47 33.96 -13.01
CA ILE A 219 -19.18 32.77 -12.50
C ILE A 219 -20.13 32.20 -13.56
N ALA A 220 -20.78 33.05 -14.35
CA ALA A 220 -21.64 32.63 -15.44
C ALA A 220 -20.88 31.86 -16.53
N GLU A 221 -19.66 32.28 -16.87
CA GLU A 221 -18.79 31.59 -17.83
C GLU A 221 -18.55 30.12 -17.44
N SER A 222 -18.36 29.85 -16.14
CA SER A 222 -18.23 28.49 -15.60
C SER A 222 -19.52 27.68 -15.75
N ILE A 223 -20.69 28.30 -15.55
CA ILE A 223 -22.00 27.65 -15.73
C ILE A 223 -22.26 27.36 -17.21
N VAL A 224 -21.91 28.27 -18.12
CA VAL A 224 -22.05 28.09 -19.57
C VAL A 224 -21.10 27.00 -20.09
N TYR A 225 -19.86 26.97 -19.61
CA TYR A 225 -18.91 25.89 -19.93
C TYR A 225 -19.47 24.51 -19.55
N LEU A 226 -19.87 24.34 -18.27
CA LEU A 226 -20.40 23.08 -17.73
C LEU A 226 -21.75 22.66 -18.35
N ALA A 227 -22.46 23.57 -19.01
CA ALA A 227 -23.67 23.27 -19.78
C ALA A 227 -23.39 22.84 -21.23
N GLY A 228 -22.19 23.10 -21.76
CA GLY A 228 -21.79 22.82 -23.14
C GLY A 228 -20.96 21.54 -23.33
N THR A 229 -20.34 21.01 -22.27
CA THR A 229 -19.47 19.81 -22.33
C THR A 229 -20.27 18.53 -22.55
N THR A 230 -20.15 17.90 -23.73
CA THR A 230 -20.95 16.73 -24.10
C THR A 230 -20.53 15.45 -23.38
N LEU A 231 -19.23 15.27 -23.12
CA LEU A 231 -18.63 14.13 -22.41
C LEU A 231 -17.79 14.53 -21.18
N GLY A 232 -17.86 15.80 -20.75
CA GLY A 232 -16.98 16.38 -19.71
C GLY A 232 -15.63 16.89 -20.23
N TYR A 233 -15.13 16.34 -21.35
CA TYR A 233 -13.88 16.71 -21.99
C TYR A 233 -14.06 17.73 -23.14
N SER A 234 -12.99 18.49 -23.43
CA SER A 234 -12.92 19.49 -24.51
C SER A 234 -12.02 19.06 -25.69
N SER A 235 -11.07 18.16 -25.44
CA SER A 235 -10.14 17.57 -26.40
C SER A 235 -9.80 16.14 -26.00
N ILE A 236 -9.24 15.37 -26.94
CA ILE A 236 -8.57 14.09 -26.69
C ILE A 236 -7.12 14.16 -27.15
N GLU A 237 -6.25 13.45 -26.45
CA GLU A 237 -4.95 12.99 -26.90
C GLU A 237 -5.13 11.61 -27.58
N LEU A 238 -4.31 11.28 -28.57
CA LEU A 238 -4.36 9.98 -29.24
C LEU A 238 -3.17 9.08 -28.87
N GLU A 239 -3.44 7.78 -28.79
CA GLU A 239 -2.42 6.75 -28.89
C GLU A 239 -1.70 6.89 -30.25
N GLY A 240 -0.37 6.86 -30.26
CA GLY A 240 0.45 7.09 -31.46
C GLY A 240 0.45 5.93 -32.45
N GLU A 241 -0.71 5.50 -32.94
CA GLU A 241 -0.87 4.41 -33.90
C GLU A 241 -1.62 4.89 -35.16
N PRO A 242 -0.93 5.47 -36.17
CA PRO A 242 -1.57 6.05 -37.35
C PRO A 242 -2.52 5.12 -38.09
N ASP A 243 -2.24 3.81 -38.11
CA ASP A 243 -3.07 2.79 -38.75
C ASP A 243 -4.42 2.56 -38.05
N LEU A 244 -4.52 2.85 -36.73
CA LEU A 244 -5.76 2.72 -35.96
C LEU A 244 -6.71 3.92 -36.12
N PHE A 245 -6.22 5.07 -36.61
CA PHE A 245 -6.98 6.33 -36.64
C PHE A 245 -7.17 6.93 -38.05
N PRO A 246 -7.93 6.26 -38.96
CA PRO A 246 -8.24 6.80 -40.29
C PRO A 246 -8.79 8.24 -40.25
N ILE A 247 -8.01 9.17 -40.79
CA ILE A 247 -8.16 10.63 -40.61
C ILE A 247 -9.60 11.14 -40.75
N ASP A 248 -10.29 10.78 -41.83
CA ASP A 248 -11.64 11.31 -42.09
C ASP A 248 -12.71 10.71 -41.17
N ALA A 249 -12.53 9.47 -40.70
CA ALA A 249 -13.41 8.85 -39.71
C ALA A 249 -13.19 9.48 -38.32
N THR A 250 -11.93 9.65 -37.92
CA THR A 250 -11.56 10.30 -36.65
C THR A 250 -12.05 11.76 -36.62
N ARG A 251 -11.83 12.53 -37.70
CA ARG A 251 -12.33 13.92 -37.80
C ARG A 251 -13.86 14.00 -37.76
N ALA A 252 -14.57 13.04 -38.36
CA ALA A 252 -16.03 12.97 -38.29
C ALA A 252 -16.54 12.68 -36.85
N LEU A 253 -15.85 11.83 -36.08
CA LEU A 253 -16.18 11.55 -34.68
C LEU A 253 -15.89 12.76 -33.76
N LEU A 254 -14.73 13.40 -33.92
CA LEU A 254 -14.37 14.64 -33.23
C LEU A 254 -15.44 15.73 -33.44
N ALA A 255 -15.82 15.97 -34.70
CA ALA A 255 -16.86 16.94 -35.05
C ALA A 255 -18.26 16.56 -34.51
N LYS A 256 -18.62 15.26 -34.50
CA LYS A 256 -19.90 14.76 -33.97
C LYS A 256 -20.08 15.04 -32.48
N TYR A 257 -19.02 14.92 -31.69
CA TYR A 257 -19.06 15.11 -30.23
C TYR A 257 -18.57 16.48 -29.77
N ASN A 258 -18.18 17.37 -30.70
CA ASN A 258 -17.62 18.70 -30.41
C ASN A 258 -16.36 18.65 -29.52
N ILE A 259 -15.46 17.73 -29.87
CA ILE A 259 -14.17 17.48 -29.21
C ILE A 259 -13.05 17.78 -30.21
N LYS A 260 -11.91 18.31 -29.74
CA LYS A 260 -10.72 18.57 -30.56
C LYS A 260 -9.67 17.47 -30.42
N CYS A 261 -8.78 17.33 -31.41
CA CYS A 261 -7.47 16.72 -31.16
C CYS A 261 -6.61 17.70 -30.33
N TRP A 262 -5.89 17.22 -29.32
CA TRP A 262 -4.83 17.96 -28.64
C TRP A 262 -3.47 17.59 -29.24
N GLY A 263 -3.16 16.31 -29.28
CA GLY A 263 -1.93 15.74 -29.79
C GLY A 263 -1.98 14.22 -29.86
N ALA A 264 -0.80 13.60 -29.86
CA ALA A 264 -0.64 12.15 -29.77
C ALA A 264 0.65 11.76 -29.02
N VAL A 265 0.66 10.62 -28.32
CA VAL A 265 1.80 10.11 -27.55
C VAL A 265 2.45 8.93 -28.29
N THR A 266 3.78 8.90 -28.41
CA THR A 266 4.50 7.80 -29.08
C THR A 266 4.46 6.51 -28.28
N ILE A 267 4.03 5.42 -28.90
CA ILE A 267 3.95 4.09 -28.31
C ILE A 267 5.23 3.31 -28.61
N MET A 268 6.21 3.44 -27.73
CA MET A 268 7.56 2.88 -27.91
C MET A 268 7.62 1.41 -27.48
N GLN A 269 6.97 0.54 -28.26
CA GLN A 269 6.88 -0.91 -28.03
C GLN A 269 7.60 -1.73 -29.11
N GLY A 270 7.77 -3.04 -28.87
CA GLY A 270 8.31 -3.99 -29.84
C GLY A 270 9.74 -3.64 -30.30
N THR A 271 9.87 -3.22 -31.55
CA THR A 271 11.14 -2.78 -32.18
C THR A 271 11.36 -1.26 -32.14
N ARG A 272 10.40 -0.46 -31.68
CA ARG A 272 10.50 1.02 -31.66
C ARG A 272 11.44 1.45 -30.52
N ASP A 273 12.67 1.85 -30.86
CA ASP A 273 13.71 2.23 -29.90
C ASP A 273 14.80 3.11 -30.55
N LEU A 274 14.92 4.37 -30.12
CA LEU A 274 16.01 5.24 -30.58
C LEU A 274 17.37 4.92 -29.91
N THR A 275 17.37 4.12 -28.83
CA THR A 275 18.59 3.63 -28.17
C THR A 275 19.07 2.27 -28.69
N ALA A 276 18.39 1.70 -29.69
CA ALA A 276 18.78 0.42 -30.28
C ALA A 276 20.16 0.49 -30.95
N VAL A 277 20.94 -0.59 -30.86
CA VAL A 277 22.28 -0.67 -31.47
C VAL A 277 22.22 -0.74 -33.01
N ASP A 278 21.18 -1.37 -33.57
CA ASP A 278 20.97 -1.44 -35.01
C ASP A 278 20.55 -0.06 -35.59
N PRO A 279 21.33 0.53 -36.53
CA PRO A 279 20.95 1.77 -37.20
C PRO A 279 19.66 1.67 -38.02
N LYS A 280 19.29 0.48 -38.51
CA LYS A 280 18.05 0.29 -39.29
C LYS A 280 16.83 0.37 -38.36
N GLN A 281 16.83 -0.34 -37.24
CA GLN A 281 15.83 -0.21 -36.17
C GLN A 281 15.65 1.25 -35.71
N ARG A 282 16.74 2.01 -35.50
CA ARG A 282 16.66 3.43 -35.15
C ARG A 282 15.99 4.26 -36.26
N GLN A 283 16.34 4.04 -37.53
CA GLN A 283 15.75 4.77 -38.66
C GLN A 283 14.27 4.44 -38.88
N ASP A 284 13.85 3.19 -38.69
CA ASP A 284 12.43 2.82 -38.75
C ASP A 284 11.63 3.42 -37.58
N THR A 285 12.26 3.55 -36.40
CA THR A 285 11.68 4.28 -35.26
C THR A 285 11.54 5.78 -35.56
N ILE A 286 12.55 6.42 -36.17
CA ILE A 286 12.47 7.83 -36.61
C ILE A 286 11.31 8.04 -37.61
N GLN A 287 11.11 7.11 -38.55
CA GLN A 287 10.01 7.20 -39.51
C GLN A 287 8.65 7.08 -38.82
N TYR A 288 8.47 6.10 -37.94
CA TYR A 288 7.27 5.92 -37.13
C TYR A 288 6.87 7.22 -36.39
N ILE A 289 7.81 7.93 -35.75
CA ILE A 289 7.49 9.18 -35.03
C ILE A 289 7.06 10.30 -36.00
N LYS A 290 7.63 10.38 -37.21
CA LYS A 290 7.18 11.32 -38.26
C LYS A 290 5.76 11.01 -38.76
N ASP A 291 5.35 9.75 -38.72
CA ASP A 291 4.01 9.33 -39.10
C ASP A 291 2.98 9.67 -38.00
N VAL A 292 3.35 9.55 -36.71
CA VAL A 292 2.56 10.08 -35.56
C VAL A 292 2.42 11.60 -35.62
N ILE A 293 3.50 12.34 -35.95
CA ILE A 293 3.44 13.79 -36.20
C ILE A 293 2.50 14.13 -37.37
N SER A 294 2.49 13.30 -38.42
CA SER A 294 1.61 13.48 -39.57
C SER A 294 0.14 13.18 -39.26
N LEU A 295 -0.15 12.21 -38.38
CA LEU A 295 -1.47 11.96 -37.80
C LEU A 295 -1.96 13.18 -37.00
N SER A 296 -1.17 13.66 -36.03
CA SER A 296 -1.53 14.81 -35.19
C SER A 296 -1.83 16.06 -36.03
N ALA A 297 -0.94 16.39 -36.98
CA ALA A 297 -1.12 17.52 -37.90
C ALA A 297 -2.34 17.38 -38.83
N ALA A 298 -2.70 16.16 -39.25
CA ALA A 298 -3.87 15.92 -40.10
C ALA A 298 -5.22 16.02 -39.36
N LEU A 299 -5.19 16.00 -38.02
CA LEU A 299 -6.36 16.11 -37.14
C LEU A 299 -6.43 17.46 -36.40
N ASP A 300 -5.68 18.46 -36.88
CA ASP A 300 -5.58 19.81 -36.31
C ASP A 300 -5.06 19.84 -34.85
N GLY A 301 -4.25 18.83 -34.48
CA GLY A 301 -3.50 18.76 -33.22
C GLY A 301 -2.36 19.78 -33.15
N GLN A 302 -1.81 19.97 -31.94
CA GLN A 302 -0.80 20.98 -31.63
C GLN A 302 0.55 20.38 -31.18
N ILE A 303 0.53 19.16 -30.65
CA ILE A 303 1.68 18.51 -30.05
C ILE A 303 1.81 17.03 -30.47
N VAL A 304 3.02 16.51 -30.37
CA VAL A 304 3.29 15.07 -30.17
C VAL A 304 4.23 14.94 -28.99
N THR A 305 3.90 14.03 -28.08
CA THR A 305 4.72 13.70 -26.91
C THR A 305 5.53 12.43 -27.21
N ILE A 306 6.84 12.50 -26.95
CA ILE A 306 7.84 11.52 -27.39
C ILE A 306 8.58 10.92 -26.19
N VAL A 307 8.38 9.64 -25.98
CA VAL A 307 9.25 8.78 -25.18
C VAL A 307 10.47 8.40 -26.05
N PRO A 308 11.73 8.61 -25.63
CA PRO A 308 12.87 8.35 -26.53
C PRO A 308 13.28 6.88 -26.69
N ALA A 309 13.02 6.04 -25.69
CA ALA A 309 13.48 4.64 -25.65
C ALA A 309 12.30 3.67 -25.54
N ARG A 310 12.51 2.39 -25.84
CA ARG A 310 11.45 1.39 -25.71
C ARG A 310 10.99 1.23 -24.25
N VAL A 311 9.68 1.21 -24.02
CA VAL A 311 9.06 0.86 -22.73
C VAL A 311 9.44 -0.59 -22.36
N GLY A 312 9.57 -0.84 -21.06
CA GLY A 312 10.07 -2.11 -20.51
C GLY A 312 11.54 -2.41 -20.86
N LYS A 313 12.32 -1.44 -21.37
CA LYS A 313 13.76 -1.61 -21.62
C LYS A 313 14.53 -1.10 -20.40
N ILE A 314 14.81 -2.00 -19.46
CA ILE A 314 15.56 -1.73 -18.21
C ILE A 314 17.05 -2.15 -18.27
N VAL A 315 17.55 -2.55 -19.44
CA VAL A 315 18.95 -2.97 -19.64
C VAL A 315 19.58 -2.19 -20.80
N PRO A 316 20.73 -1.52 -20.59
CA PRO A 316 21.45 -0.80 -21.65
C PRO A 316 22.08 -1.74 -22.67
N THR A 317 22.24 -1.24 -23.89
CA THR A 317 22.70 -2.03 -25.05
C THR A 317 24.01 -1.52 -25.67
N SER A 318 24.41 -0.29 -25.35
CA SER A 318 25.65 0.39 -25.74
C SER A 318 26.11 1.31 -24.60
N SER A 319 27.13 2.15 -24.80
CA SER A 319 27.56 3.08 -23.76
C SER A 319 26.61 4.28 -23.64
N PRO A 320 26.48 4.91 -22.45
CA PRO A 320 25.59 6.06 -22.27
C PRO A 320 25.85 7.21 -23.25
N THR A 321 27.11 7.43 -23.63
CA THR A 321 27.51 8.47 -24.60
C THR A 321 27.04 8.13 -26.02
N GLU A 322 27.08 6.86 -26.42
CA GLU A 322 26.64 6.41 -27.74
C GLU A 322 25.11 6.47 -27.85
N GLU A 323 24.39 5.90 -26.88
CA GLU A 323 22.92 5.92 -26.86
C GLU A 323 22.39 7.37 -26.79
N TRP A 324 23.00 8.23 -25.97
CA TRP A 324 22.65 9.66 -25.92
C TRP A 324 22.85 10.37 -27.25
N ASN A 325 23.99 10.15 -27.93
CA ASN A 325 24.25 10.78 -29.22
C ASN A 325 23.27 10.32 -30.30
N TRP A 326 22.94 9.02 -30.36
CA TRP A 326 21.96 8.50 -31.32
C TRP A 326 20.57 9.10 -31.11
N VAL A 327 20.13 9.24 -29.86
CA VAL A 327 18.84 9.87 -29.53
C VAL A 327 18.84 11.37 -29.86
N VAL A 328 19.93 12.09 -29.58
CA VAL A 328 20.06 13.52 -29.94
C VAL A 328 20.03 13.71 -31.46
N GLU A 329 20.69 12.86 -32.24
CA GLU A 329 20.67 12.91 -33.71
C GLU A 329 19.26 12.59 -34.26
N ALA A 330 18.63 11.52 -33.76
CA ALA A 330 17.27 11.13 -34.15
C ALA A 330 16.24 12.21 -33.84
N LEU A 331 16.22 12.75 -32.62
CA LEU A 331 15.24 13.74 -32.19
C LEU A 331 15.44 15.09 -32.89
N ARG A 332 16.65 15.44 -33.35
CA ARG A 332 16.87 16.62 -34.23
C ARG A 332 16.16 16.46 -35.57
N GLU A 333 16.29 15.30 -36.21
CA GLU A 333 15.64 15.00 -37.49
C GLU A 333 14.10 15.01 -37.36
N VAL A 334 13.59 14.45 -36.25
CA VAL A 334 12.15 14.47 -35.91
C VAL A 334 11.66 15.89 -35.60
N ALA A 335 12.43 16.71 -34.87
CA ALA A 335 12.04 18.07 -34.50
C ALA A 335 12.04 19.05 -35.70
N GLU A 336 12.96 18.88 -36.65
CA GLU A 336 12.91 19.63 -37.91
C GLU A 336 11.63 19.30 -38.71
N PHE A 337 11.23 18.02 -38.76
CA PHE A 337 9.99 17.59 -39.40
C PHE A 337 8.74 18.09 -38.67
N ALA A 338 8.68 18.00 -37.33
CA ALA A 338 7.58 18.51 -36.51
C ALA A 338 7.38 20.01 -36.74
N LYS A 339 8.47 20.78 -36.73
CA LYS A 339 8.47 22.22 -37.02
C LYS A 339 7.95 22.54 -38.42
N ALA A 340 8.30 21.74 -39.44
CA ALA A 340 7.77 21.89 -40.79
C ALA A 340 6.26 21.58 -40.88
N LYS A 341 5.71 20.82 -39.92
CA LYS A 341 4.27 20.54 -39.75
C LYS A 341 3.55 21.50 -38.80
N SER A 342 4.27 22.45 -38.18
CA SER A 342 3.78 23.30 -37.08
C SER A 342 3.30 22.53 -35.82
N ILE A 343 3.82 21.31 -35.62
CA ILE A 343 3.61 20.50 -34.43
C ILE A 343 4.76 20.75 -33.44
N ARG A 344 4.44 20.91 -32.15
CA ARG A 344 5.41 20.97 -31.07
C ARG A 344 5.79 19.56 -30.60
N ILE A 345 6.98 19.41 -30.03
CA ILE A 345 7.41 18.19 -29.33
C ILE A 345 7.48 18.42 -27.83
N GLY A 346 6.85 17.53 -27.06
CA GLY A 346 7.20 17.26 -25.67
C GLY A 346 8.12 16.03 -25.60
N ILE A 347 9.22 16.11 -24.86
CA ILE A 347 10.04 14.94 -24.50
C ILE A 347 9.56 14.42 -23.14
N GLU A 348 9.32 13.12 -23.05
CA GLU A 348 8.77 12.47 -21.86
C GLU A 348 9.81 11.59 -21.14
N PRO A 349 10.11 11.87 -19.85
CA PRO A 349 10.82 10.95 -18.96
C PRO A 349 9.84 9.96 -18.29
N LEU A 350 10.15 8.67 -18.34
CA LEU A 350 9.36 7.61 -17.68
C LEU A 350 10.05 7.13 -16.41
N ASN A 351 9.36 6.44 -15.50
CA ASN A 351 10.00 5.93 -14.27
C ASN A 351 11.02 4.81 -14.56
N ARG A 352 11.88 4.51 -13.56
CA ARG A 352 12.97 3.53 -13.67
C ARG A 352 12.55 2.08 -13.93
N PHE A 353 11.27 1.74 -13.77
CA PHE A 353 10.75 0.40 -14.04
C PHE A 353 10.40 0.21 -15.52
N GLU A 354 10.18 1.31 -16.25
CA GLU A 354 9.80 1.32 -17.66
C GLU A 354 10.99 1.66 -18.59
N THR A 355 11.95 2.47 -18.14
CA THR A 355 13.19 2.74 -18.89
C THR A 355 14.39 3.00 -17.97
N TYR A 356 15.61 2.77 -18.44
CA TYR A 356 16.85 3.26 -17.80
C TYR A 356 17.38 4.57 -18.41
N PHE A 357 16.84 5.00 -19.55
CA PHE A 357 17.51 6.00 -20.40
C PHE A 357 17.19 7.45 -20.00
N LEU A 358 15.92 7.76 -19.75
CA LEU A 358 15.46 9.10 -19.40
C LEU A 358 14.38 9.02 -18.31
N ASN A 359 14.74 9.39 -17.08
CA ASN A 359 13.88 9.19 -15.91
C ASN A 359 13.53 10.46 -15.14
N ARG A 360 14.26 11.55 -15.37
CA ARG A 360 14.07 12.81 -14.64
C ARG A 360 13.97 14.02 -15.54
N THR A 361 13.38 15.06 -14.99
CA THR A 361 13.18 16.38 -15.61
C THR A 361 14.50 17.06 -15.96
N ASP A 362 15.55 16.91 -15.15
CA ASP A 362 16.88 17.46 -15.46
C ASP A 362 17.52 16.79 -16.67
N GLN A 363 17.37 15.46 -16.81
CA GLN A 363 17.81 14.72 -17.99
C GLN A 363 16.99 15.11 -19.22
N ALA A 364 15.67 15.23 -19.09
CA ALA A 364 14.78 15.56 -20.19
C ALA A 364 15.02 16.99 -20.71
N LEU A 365 15.27 17.96 -19.81
CA LEU A 365 15.71 19.31 -20.19
C LEU A 365 17.07 19.30 -20.88
N ALA A 366 18.06 18.55 -20.37
CA ALA A 366 19.37 18.42 -21.01
C ALA A 366 19.29 17.77 -22.40
N LEU A 367 18.38 16.82 -22.60
CA LEU A 367 18.13 16.20 -23.91
C LEU A 367 17.43 17.19 -24.86
N ALA A 368 16.40 17.90 -24.38
CA ALA A 368 15.70 18.92 -25.15
C ALA A 368 16.63 20.07 -25.58
N ASP A 369 17.57 20.48 -24.73
CA ASP A 369 18.57 21.51 -25.04
C ASP A 369 19.67 21.00 -25.99
N ALA A 370 20.06 19.73 -25.89
CA ALA A 370 20.97 19.09 -26.84
C ALA A 370 20.33 18.92 -28.23
N VAL A 371 19.03 18.65 -28.30
CA VAL A 371 18.25 18.59 -29.54
C VAL A 371 18.01 19.99 -30.12
N GLY A 372 17.62 20.96 -29.28
CA GLY A 372 17.28 22.31 -29.66
C GLY A 372 15.82 22.45 -30.10
N TYR A 373 15.61 23.14 -31.24
CA TYR A 373 14.31 23.27 -31.93
C TYR A 373 13.09 23.81 -31.16
N ASP A 374 13.25 24.27 -29.91
CA ASP A 374 12.16 24.60 -28.97
C ASP A 374 11.35 23.36 -28.52
N CYS A 375 12.03 22.20 -28.42
CA CYS A 375 11.50 21.03 -27.73
C CYS A 375 11.23 21.36 -26.26
N GLY A 376 10.03 21.04 -25.78
CA GLY A 376 9.66 21.12 -24.38
C GLY A 376 9.63 19.75 -23.72
N ILE A 377 9.10 19.71 -22.50
CA ILE A 377 8.91 18.54 -21.67
C ILE A 377 7.41 18.23 -21.60
N ALA A 378 7.05 16.96 -21.80
CA ALA A 378 5.77 16.43 -21.37
C ALA A 378 5.92 16.01 -19.92
N PHE A 379 5.04 16.52 -19.05
CA PHE A 379 5.16 16.32 -17.61
C PHE A 379 4.03 15.42 -17.11
N ASP A 380 4.32 14.13 -16.89
CA ASP A 380 3.46 13.24 -16.11
C ASP A 380 3.90 13.18 -14.64
N PRO A 381 3.08 13.63 -13.68
CA PRO A 381 3.28 13.43 -12.26
C PRO A 381 3.45 11.97 -11.83
N PHE A 382 2.81 11.00 -12.48
CA PHE A 382 2.89 9.60 -12.06
C PHE A 382 4.29 9.01 -12.30
N HIS A 383 4.84 9.13 -13.50
CA HIS A 383 6.21 8.70 -13.77
C HIS A 383 7.23 9.53 -12.94
N LEU A 384 7.07 10.86 -12.86
CA LEU A 384 8.04 11.74 -12.22
C LEU A 384 8.03 11.71 -10.68
N ALA A 385 6.92 11.39 -10.02
CA ALA A 385 6.88 11.29 -8.55
C ALA A 385 7.72 10.13 -7.96
N LEU A 386 8.13 9.16 -8.79
CA LEU A 386 9.06 8.09 -8.41
C LEU A 386 10.53 8.51 -8.52
N GLU A 387 10.82 9.56 -9.30
CA GLU A 387 12.17 9.91 -9.76
C GLU A 387 12.64 11.30 -9.31
N GLU A 388 11.73 12.24 -9.09
CA GLU A 388 12.01 13.58 -8.58
C GLU A 388 11.96 13.63 -7.04
N LYS A 389 13.04 14.12 -6.42
CA LYS A 389 13.10 14.40 -4.97
C LYS A 389 12.02 15.41 -4.52
N ASP A 390 11.67 16.34 -5.41
CA ASP A 390 10.59 17.31 -5.25
C ASP A 390 10.00 17.59 -6.63
N MET A 391 8.84 16.98 -6.91
CA MET A 391 8.14 17.09 -8.18
C MET A 391 7.66 18.53 -8.46
N LEU A 392 7.28 19.30 -7.43
CA LEU A 392 6.81 20.67 -7.59
C LEU A 392 7.98 21.59 -7.99
N GLU A 393 9.15 21.38 -7.38
CA GLU A 393 10.35 22.12 -7.77
C GLU A 393 10.92 21.68 -9.13
N ALA A 394 10.69 20.42 -9.53
CA ALA A 394 10.95 19.96 -10.90
C ALA A 394 10.04 20.69 -11.93
N MET A 395 8.74 20.83 -11.63
CA MET A 395 7.83 21.64 -12.45
C MET A 395 8.29 23.11 -12.56
N ARG A 396 8.68 23.75 -11.44
CA ARG A 396 9.22 25.12 -11.46
C ARG A 396 10.50 25.23 -12.29
N ARG A 397 11.37 24.22 -12.25
CA ARG A 397 12.62 24.17 -13.02
C ARG A 397 12.37 24.05 -14.53
N CYS A 398 11.34 23.32 -14.96
CA CYS A 398 10.89 23.40 -16.35
C CYS A 398 10.37 24.78 -16.71
N GLY A 399 9.55 25.39 -15.84
CA GLY A 399 8.88 26.65 -16.15
C GLY A 399 8.09 26.52 -17.44
N SER A 400 8.23 27.51 -18.34
CA SER A 400 7.57 27.52 -19.65
C SER A 400 8.05 26.44 -20.64
N ARG A 401 8.95 25.53 -20.24
CA ARG A 401 9.28 24.31 -21.00
C ARG A 401 8.32 23.16 -20.74
N ILE A 402 7.41 23.22 -19.76
CA ILE A 402 6.25 22.32 -19.74
C ILE A 402 5.38 22.66 -20.94
N VAL A 403 5.22 21.72 -21.86
CA VAL A 403 4.47 21.91 -23.12
C VAL A 403 3.33 20.93 -23.31
N ASP A 404 3.36 19.84 -22.54
CA ASP A 404 2.25 18.91 -22.35
C ASP A 404 2.16 18.53 -20.87
N PHE A 405 0.99 18.09 -20.42
CA PHE A 405 0.79 17.67 -19.03
C PHE A 405 -0.23 16.54 -18.94
N HIS A 406 0.24 15.37 -18.51
CA HIS A 406 -0.60 14.19 -18.32
C HIS A 406 -1.01 14.09 -16.85
N ALA A 407 -2.21 13.56 -16.59
CA ALA A 407 -2.90 13.77 -15.33
C ALA A 407 -3.48 12.45 -14.80
N ALA A 408 -2.66 11.75 -14.02
CA ALA A 408 -3.06 10.66 -13.13
C ALA A 408 -2.47 10.87 -11.74
N ASP A 409 -3.14 10.35 -10.70
CA ASP A 409 -2.64 10.41 -9.32
C ASP A 409 -1.53 9.37 -9.08
N ASN A 410 -0.91 9.37 -7.90
CA ASN A 410 0.26 8.53 -7.59
C ASN A 410 -0.02 7.01 -7.62
N ASN A 411 -1.28 6.62 -7.74
CA ASN A 411 -1.79 5.25 -7.88
C ASN A 411 -2.43 5.00 -9.27
N ARG A 412 -2.11 5.85 -10.26
CA ARG A 412 -2.65 5.92 -11.64
C ARG A 412 -4.19 6.09 -11.72
N LEU A 413 -4.86 6.44 -10.61
CA LEU A 413 -6.29 6.82 -10.58
C LEU A 413 -6.51 8.28 -11.00
N ALA A 414 -7.78 8.72 -10.95
CA ALA A 414 -8.17 10.09 -11.18
C ALA A 414 -7.59 11.05 -10.13
N ALA A 415 -7.33 12.29 -10.56
CA ALA A 415 -6.78 13.35 -9.72
C ALA A 415 -7.62 13.60 -8.46
N GLY A 416 -7.07 13.25 -7.29
CA GLY A 416 -7.71 13.33 -5.98
C GLY A 416 -8.16 12.00 -5.38
N ASP A 417 -8.04 10.89 -6.11
CA ASP A 417 -8.25 9.51 -5.60
C ASP A 417 -6.92 8.84 -5.16
N GLY A 418 -5.78 9.55 -5.22
CA GLY A 418 -4.50 9.16 -4.65
C GLY A 418 -4.02 10.10 -3.53
N SER A 419 -2.73 10.42 -3.50
CA SER A 419 -2.13 11.28 -2.46
C SER A 419 -1.46 12.55 -3.00
N PHE A 420 -1.58 12.89 -4.28
CA PHE A 420 -1.04 14.15 -4.81
C PHE A 420 -1.84 15.38 -4.35
N ASN A 421 -1.12 16.45 -3.99
CA ASN A 421 -1.73 17.74 -3.65
C ASN A 421 -2.10 18.52 -4.93
N TRP A 422 -3.13 18.07 -5.65
CA TRP A 422 -3.59 18.69 -6.90
C TRP A 422 -3.85 20.20 -6.83
N PRO A 423 -4.40 20.79 -5.74
CA PRO A 423 -4.48 22.24 -5.59
C PRO A 423 -3.13 22.97 -5.67
N GLU A 424 -2.06 22.33 -5.22
CA GLU A 424 -0.69 22.86 -5.25
C GLU A 424 -0.01 22.62 -6.59
N ILE A 425 -0.13 21.40 -7.16
CA ILE A 425 0.31 21.09 -8.53
C ILE A 425 -0.31 22.07 -9.52
N MET A 426 -1.63 22.29 -9.45
CA MET A 426 -2.34 23.26 -10.30
C MET A 426 -1.96 24.71 -10.00
N THR A 427 -1.36 25.01 -8.84
CA THR A 427 -0.82 26.35 -8.56
C THR A 427 0.54 26.52 -9.22
N VAL A 428 1.45 25.56 -9.06
CA VAL A 428 2.76 25.55 -9.73
C VAL A 428 2.62 25.51 -11.26
N LEU A 429 1.69 24.73 -11.81
CA LEU A 429 1.41 24.69 -13.25
C LEU A 429 0.88 26.04 -13.81
N ARG A 430 0.36 26.93 -12.94
CA ARG A 430 0.04 28.32 -13.30
C ARG A 430 1.22 29.28 -13.08
N GLU A 431 2.12 28.99 -12.14
CA GLU A 431 3.40 29.70 -11.98
C GLU A 431 4.30 29.51 -13.22
N THR A 432 4.29 28.33 -13.84
CA THR A 432 5.04 28.05 -15.09
C THR A 432 4.45 28.73 -16.33
N GLY A 433 3.21 29.25 -16.25
CA GLY A 433 2.50 29.84 -17.38
C GLY A 433 1.90 28.83 -18.36
N TYR A 434 1.71 27.57 -17.97
CA TYR A 434 1.13 26.54 -18.83
C TYR A 434 -0.35 26.82 -19.13
N THR A 435 -0.75 26.66 -20.40
CA THR A 435 -2.12 26.85 -20.88
C THR A 435 -2.57 25.76 -21.87
N GLY A 436 -1.91 24.60 -21.86
CA GLY A 436 -2.28 23.45 -22.70
C GLY A 436 -3.43 22.63 -22.13
N ALA A 437 -3.65 21.43 -22.68
CA ALA A 437 -4.59 20.48 -22.11
C ALA A 437 -4.04 19.84 -20.82
N LEU A 438 -4.93 19.21 -20.04
CA LEU A 438 -4.56 18.22 -19.04
C LEU A 438 -5.04 16.88 -19.58
N ALA A 439 -4.14 16.04 -20.09
CA ALA A 439 -4.51 14.74 -20.65
C ALA A 439 -4.79 13.76 -19.50
N VAL A 440 -6.05 13.44 -19.26
CA VAL A 440 -6.45 12.57 -18.14
C VAL A 440 -6.17 11.11 -18.50
N GLU A 441 -5.11 10.54 -17.94
CA GLU A 441 -4.53 9.26 -18.36
C GLU A 441 -4.61 8.20 -17.25
N CYS A 442 -5.80 8.07 -16.66
CA CYS A 442 -6.02 7.22 -15.48
C CYS A 442 -6.26 5.76 -15.87
N MET A 443 -5.38 4.87 -15.42
CA MET A 443 -5.51 3.41 -15.55
C MET A 443 -5.66 2.77 -14.17
N PRO A 444 -6.87 2.33 -13.76
CA PRO A 444 -7.06 1.69 -12.48
C PRO A 444 -6.31 0.36 -12.38
N PRO A 445 -5.55 0.12 -11.28
CA PRO A 445 -4.80 -1.13 -11.11
C PRO A 445 -5.73 -2.33 -10.92
N ILE A 446 -5.23 -3.52 -11.26
CA ILE A 446 -5.96 -4.76 -10.96
C ILE A 446 -5.85 -5.08 -9.47
N ASP A 447 -6.98 -5.17 -8.78
CA ASP A 447 -7.06 -5.61 -7.39
C ASP A 447 -7.67 -7.01 -7.31
N ARG A 448 -6.83 -8.02 -7.60
CA ARG A 448 -7.21 -9.45 -7.52
C ARG A 448 -7.49 -9.94 -6.08
N SER A 449 -7.51 -9.05 -5.08
CA SER A 449 -7.68 -9.41 -3.67
C SER A 449 -9.14 -9.72 -3.31
N PRO A 450 -9.44 -10.77 -2.53
CA PRO A 450 -10.79 -11.01 -1.99
C PRO A 450 -11.33 -9.88 -1.08
N VAL A 451 -10.44 -9.00 -0.61
CA VAL A 451 -10.73 -7.79 0.18
C VAL A 451 -10.41 -6.49 -0.59
N GLY A 452 -10.28 -6.59 -1.92
CA GLY A 452 -9.93 -5.47 -2.77
C GLY A 452 -10.94 -4.32 -2.72
N GLN A 453 -10.47 -3.10 -2.96
CA GLN A 453 -11.33 -1.91 -2.96
C GLN A 453 -12.10 -1.77 -4.28
N PHE A 454 -11.48 -2.15 -5.38
CA PHE A 454 -12.16 -2.23 -6.68
C PHE A 454 -13.07 -3.45 -6.71
N SER A 455 -14.24 -3.31 -7.34
CA SER A 455 -15.32 -4.29 -7.16
C SER A 455 -14.92 -5.73 -7.54
N ARG A 456 -15.58 -6.72 -6.91
CA ARG A 456 -15.55 -8.15 -7.31
C ARG A 456 -15.94 -8.43 -8.78
N ASN A 457 -16.32 -7.39 -9.53
CA ASN A 457 -16.63 -7.44 -10.96
C ASN A 457 -15.47 -6.96 -11.85
N GLN A 458 -14.28 -6.63 -11.30
CA GLN A 458 -13.01 -6.67 -12.02
C GLN A 458 -12.74 -8.11 -12.48
N VAL A 459 -13.37 -8.46 -13.60
CA VAL A 459 -13.16 -9.71 -14.33
C VAL A 459 -12.44 -9.32 -15.60
N GLU A 460 -11.20 -9.77 -15.70
CA GLU A 460 -10.36 -9.63 -16.88
C GLU A 460 -11.05 -10.31 -18.07
N ALA A 461 -10.97 -9.71 -19.25
CA ALA A 461 -11.46 -10.33 -20.47
C ALA A 461 -10.69 -11.63 -20.74
N ASP A 462 -11.38 -12.69 -21.20
CA ASP A 462 -10.74 -13.94 -21.57
C ASP A 462 -9.79 -13.70 -22.77
N THR A 463 -8.50 -13.64 -22.48
CA THR A 463 -7.43 -13.29 -23.43
C THR A 463 -7.33 -14.23 -24.62
N LYS A 464 -8.02 -15.38 -24.58
CA LYS A 464 -8.17 -16.31 -25.72
C LYS A 464 -9.06 -15.76 -26.84
N ASN A 465 -9.84 -14.70 -26.60
CA ASN A 465 -10.87 -14.19 -27.50
C ASN A 465 -10.78 -12.67 -27.75
N VAL A 466 -9.68 -12.00 -27.36
CA VAL A 466 -9.49 -10.55 -27.60
C VAL A 466 -8.42 -10.34 -28.67
N ASP A 467 -8.78 -9.64 -29.75
CA ASP A 467 -7.89 -9.36 -30.88
C ASP A 467 -6.96 -8.17 -30.57
N VAL A 468 -5.95 -8.42 -29.73
CA VAL A 468 -4.95 -7.45 -29.26
C VAL A 468 -3.55 -7.96 -29.57
N ALA A 469 -2.72 -7.11 -30.18
CA ALA A 469 -1.35 -7.46 -30.54
C ALA A 469 -0.51 -7.80 -29.29
N PRO A 470 0.43 -8.78 -29.36
CA PRO A 470 1.14 -9.27 -28.18
C PRO A 470 1.98 -8.23 -27.43
N ASP A 471 2.51 -7.24 -28.15
CA ASP A 471 3.22 -6.08 -27.60
C ASP A 471 2.29 -5.13 -26.83
N ARG A 472 1.12 -4.82 -27.41
CA ARG A 472 0.10 -4.00 -26.75
C ARG A 472 -0.49 -4.68 -25.51
N LEU A 473 -0.62 -6.01 -25.52
CA LEU A 473 -0.94 -6.80 -24.33
C LEU A 473 0.17 -6.73 -23.27
N GLN A 474 1.45 -6.84 -23.69
CA GLN A 474 2.59 -6.72 -22.76
C GLN A 474 2.62 -5.35 -22.08
N PHE A 475 2.40 -4.26 -22.82
CA PHE A 475 2.34 -2.91 -22.25
C PHE A 475 1.26 -2.77 -21.16
N ILE A 476 0.07 -3.32 -21.38
CA ILE A 476 -1.02 -3.30 -20.38
C ILE A 476 -0.61 -4.06 -19.11
N ILE A 477 0.08 -5.20 -19.26
CA ILE A 477 0.62 -6.01 -18.15
C ILE A 477 1.73 -5.25 -17.41
N ASP A 478 2.64 -4.60 -18.12
CA ASP A 478 3.76 -3.84 -17.55
C ASP A 478 3.26 -2.65 -16.71
N HIS A 479 2.11 -2.06 -17.08
CA HIS A 479 1.41 -1.01 -16.32
C HIS A 479 0.52 -1.55 -15.18
N GLY A 480 0.71 -2.80 -14.75
CA GLY A 480 -0.07 -3.42 -13.65
C GLY A 480 -1.58 -3.48 -13.90
N SER A 481 -1.98 -3.43 -15.17
CA SER A 481 -3.35 -3.25 -15.64
C SER A 481 -3.83 -4.45 -16.44
N ALA A 482 -5.13 -4.54 -16.73
CA ALA A 482 -5.73 -5.65 -17.48
C ALA A 482 -6.58 -5.18 -18.66
N LEU A 483 -6.79 -6.08 -19.62
CA LEU A 483 -7.88 -5.98 -20.59
C LEU A 483 -9.23 -6.06 -19.87
N LEU A 484 -9.75 -4.90 -19.48
CA LEU A 484 -11.13 -4.72 -19.05
C LEU A 484 -12.03 -4.58 -20.29
N SER A 485 -13.23 -5.15 -20.25
CA SER A 485 -14.22 -4.95 -21.31
C SER A 485 -14.84 -3.54 -21.22
N ASP A 486 -15.13 -2.93 -22.37
CA ASP A 486 -15.66 -1.56 -22.51
C ASP A 486 -16.80 -1.26 -21.51
N GLU A 487 -17.83 -2.13 -21.45
CA GLU A 487 -18.97 -1.97 -20.52
C GLU A 487 -18.56 -1.92 -19.04
N ARG A 488 -17.44 -2.55 -18.66
CA ARG A 488 -16.96 -2.65 -17.27
C ARG A 488 -15.92 -1.59 -16.89
N GLN A 489 -15.22 -1.01 -17.85
CA GLN A 489 -14.34 0.14 -17.61
C GLN A 489 -15.19 1.34 -17.11
N TRP A 490 -16.35 1.58 -17.73
CA TRP A 490 -17.31 2.59 -17.28
C TRP A 490 -18.00 2.26 -15.95
N LEU A 491 -18.22 0.98 -15.62
CA LEU A 491 -18.88 0.58 -14.36
C LEU A 491 -18.01 0.83 -13.12
N GLN A 492 -16.67 0.73 -13.22
CA GLN A 492 -15.78 1.03 -12.08
C GLN A 492 -15.79 2.53 -11.71
N LEU A 493 -15.97 3.41 -12.69
CA LEU A 493 -16.20 4.85 -12.46
C LEU A 493 -17.61 5.15 -11.87
N ALA A 494 -18.53 4.18 -11.92
CA ALA A 494 -19.96 4.33 -11.62
C ALA A 494 -20.48 3.33 -10.56
N ASP A 495 -19.67 3.06 -9.53
CA ASP A 495 -19.92 1.94 -8.60
C ASP A 495 -21.29 2.00 -7.86
N LEU A 496 -21.84 0.81 -7.59
CA LEU A 496 -23.27 0.52 -7.70
C LEU A 496 -24.11 0.84 -6.44
N GLY A 497 -25.30 1.41 -6.66
CA GLY A 497 -26.33 1.68 -5.64
C GLY A 497 -27.15 0.44 -5.22
N CYS A 498 -28.22 0.67 -4.45
CA CYS A 498 -29.16 -0.38 -4.01
C CYS A 498 -30.45 -0.37 -4.85
N ASP A 499 -30.69 -1.45 -5.59
CA ASP A 499 -31.83 -1.69 -6.49
C ASP A 499 -33.15 -2.04 -5.78
N ASN A 500 -33.11 -2.35 -4.48
CA ASN A 500 -34.27 -2.71 -3.64
C ASN A 500 -35.06 -3.99 -4.06
N ALA A 501 -34.55 -4.85 -4.93
CA ALA A 501 -35.19 -6.14 -5.20
C ALA A 501 -35.30 -6.98 -3.89
N GLN A 502 -36.34 -7.79 -3.75
CA GLN A 502 -36.58 -8.66 -2.58
C GLN A 502 -36.57 -10.13 -3.00
N PRO A 503 -36.04 -11.07 -2.17
CA PRO A 503 -35.62 -10.91 -0.77
C PRO A 503 -34.15 -10.49 -0.53
N LYS A 504 -33.35 -10.31 -1.58
CA LYS A 504 -32.06 -9.60 -1.53
C LYS A 504 -31.93 -8.73 -2.78
N CYS A 505 -31.48 -7.49 -2.59
CA CYS A 505 -31.12 -6.62 -3.71
C CYS A 505 -29.83 -7.14 -4.39
N GLU A 506 -29.65 -6.84 -5.67
CA GLU A 506 -28.51 -7.26 -6.49
C GLU A 506 -27.16 -6.92 -5.80
N ASN A 507 -27.05 -5.73 -5.22
CA ASN A 507 -25.86 -5.29 -4.49
C ASN A 507 -25.60 -6.15 -3.23
N CYS A 508 -26.59 -6.33 -2.34
CA CYS A 508 -26.43 -7.19 -1.16
C CYS A 508 -26.22 -8.68 -1.52
N LYS A 509 -26.75 -9.13 -2.66
CA LYS A 509 -26.55 -10.46 -3.23
C LYS A 509 -25.08 -10.64 -3.67
N CYS A 510 -24.51 -9.72 -4.45
CA CYS A 510 -23.08 -9.72 -4.83
C CYS A 510 -22.12 -9.57 -3.64
N GLN A 511 -22.48 -8.75 -2.64
CA GLN A 511 -21.68 -8.59 -1.42
C GLN A 511 -21.88 -9.72 -0.39
N GLY A 512 -22.76 -10.68 -0.63
CA GLY A 512 -23.07 -11.79 0.30
C GLY A 512 -23.82 -11.38 1.58
N LYS A 513 -24.21 -10.11 1.72
CA LYS A 513 -24.81 -9.53 2.93
C LYS A 513 -26.30 -9.90 3.05
N ASN A 514 -26.85 -9.86 4.26
CA ASN A 514 -28.29 -9.98 4.47
C ASN A 514 -28.95 -8.60 4.31
N CYS A 515 -29.92 -8.50 3.39
CA CYS A 515 -30.55 -7.22 3.06
C CYS A 515 -31.67 -6.90 4.06
N THR A 516 -31.48 -5.86 4.87
CA THR A 516 -32.39 -5.49 5.96
C THR A 516 -33.41 -4.43 5.52
N TYR A 517 -34.57 -4.90 5.04
CA TYR A 517 -35.69 -4.02 4.73
C TYR A 517 -36.43 -3.63 6.00
N SER A 518 -36.37 -2.35 6.39
CA SER A 518 -37.26 -1.79 7.40
C SER A 518 -38.68 -1.63 6.83
N GLU A 519 -39.72 -2.01 7.60
CA GLU A 519 -41.11 -1.74 7.21
C GLU A 519 -41.36 -0.22 7.18
N ARG A 520 -41.27 0.40 6.00
CA ARG A 520 -41.88 1.72 5.78
C ARG A 520 -43.39 1.61 6.02
N ALA A 521 -43.92 2.53 6.83
CA ALA A 521 -45.33 2.55 7.22
C ALA A 521 -46.28 2.36 6.01
N LYS A 522 -47.22 1.42 6.15
CA LYS A 522 -48.07 0.92 5.08
C LYS A 522 -48.89 2.04 4.42
N LYS A 523 -48.54 2.42 3.19
CA LYS A 523 -49.42 3.23 2.33
C LYS A 523 -50.68 2.42 2.02
N ILE A 524 -51.83 3.06 2.22
CA ILE A 524 -53.17 2.47 2.01
C ILE A 524 -53.33 2.06 0.54
N ARG A 525 -53.85 0.86 0.28
CA ARG A 525 -54.10 0.35 -1.09
C ARG A 525 -55.24 1.14 -1.78
N PRO A 526 -55.14 1.40 -3.09
CA PRO A 526 -56.29 1.80 -3.91
C PRO A 526 -57.41 0.76 -3.86
N THR A 527 -58.65 1.21 -4.05
CA THR A 527 -59.83 0.31 -4.02
C THR A 527 -59.90 -0.60 -5.25
N ASN A 528 -60.56 -1.74 -5.13
CA ASN A 528 -60.78 -2.69 -6.24
C ASN A 528 -61.47 -2.03 -7.46
N THR A 529 -62.26 -0.98 -7.25
CA THR A 529 -62.87 -0.16 -8.30
C THR A 529 -61.82 0.55 -9.17
N GLN A 530 -60.73 1.02 -8.55
CA GLN A 530 -59.64 1.67 -9.27
C GLN A 530 -58.71 0.68 -9.95
N ILE A 531 -58.53 -0.52 -9.38
CA ILE A 531 -57.82 -1.63 -10.02
C ILE A 531 -58.53 -2.05 -11.32
N ARG A 532 -59.84 -2.36 -11.25
CA ARG A 532 -60.64 -2.75 -12.43
C ARG A 532 -60.61 -1.71 -13.56
N ARG A 533 -60.68 -0.42 -13.21
CA ARG A 533 -60.59 0.67 -14.19
C ARG A 533 -59.27 0.65 -14.97
N LEU A 534 -58.16 0.35 -14.29
CA LEU A 534 -56.84 0.23 -14.91
C LEU A 534 -56.68 -1.07 -15.71
N GLU A 535 -57.35 -2.16 -15.30
CA GLU A 535 -57.38 -3.43 -16.04
C GLU A 535 -58.16 -3.30 -17.37
N ASP A 536 -59.31 -2.62 -17.36
CA ASP A 536 -60.07 -2.27 -18.56
C ASP A 536 -59.25 -1.37 -19.51
N GLU A 537 -58.62 -0.33 -18.98
CA GLU A 537 -57.76 0.60 -19.73
C GLU A 537 -56.55 -0.11 -20.36
N ASN A 538 -55.86 -0.98 -19.61
CA ASN A 538 -54.76 -1.79 -20.14
C ASN A 538 -55.24 -2.74 -21.25
N THR A 539 -56.42 -3.34 -21.09
CA THR A 539 -57.05 -4.21 -22.10
C THR A 539 -57.40 -3.43 -23.38
N GLN A 540 -57.86 -2.19 -23.24
CA GLN A 540 -58.18 -1.30 -24.36
C GLN A 540 -56.91 -0.86 -25.11
N LEU A 541 -55.86 -0.48 -24.39
CA LEU A 541 -54.55 -0.12 -24.95
C LEU A 541 -53.90 -1.29 -25.71
N ARG A 542 -53.93 -2.51 -25.16
CA ARG A 542 -53.42 -3.73 -25.84
C ARG A 542 -54.13 -4.01 -27.16
N ARG A 543 -55.46 -3.81 -27.22
CA ARG A 543 -56.26 -3.95 -28.45
C ARG A 543 -55.88 -2.92 -29.51
N SER A 544 -55.59 -1.68 -29.12
CA SER A 544 -55.10 -0.64 -30.03
C SER A 544 -53.71 -0.98 -30.58
N LEU A 545 -52.79 -1.43 -29.72
CA LEU A 545 -51.41 -1.74 -30.10
C LEU A 545 -51.32 -2.95 -31.06
N ALA A 546 -52.23 -3.93 -30.92
CA ALA A 546 -52.38 -5.03 -31.88
C ALA A 546 -52.77 -4.54 -33.29
N ARG A 547 -53.69 -3.56 -33.40
CA ARG A 547 -54.11 -2.99 -34.69
C ARG A 547 -52.95 -2.28 -35.40
N PHE A 548 -52.17 -1.48 -34.68
CA PHE A 548 -50.99 -0.82 -35.24
C PHE A 548 -49.95 -1.83 -35.75
N ARG A 549 -49.72 -2.94 -35.05
CA ARG A 549 -48.84 -4.02 -35.52
C ARG A 549 -49.35 -4.68 -36.81
N SER A 550 -50.66 -4.90 -36.94
CA SER A 550 -51.23 -5.44 -38.20
C SER A 550 -51.11 -4.48 -39.39
N GLN A 551 -51.09 -3.16 -39.17
CA GLN A 551 -50.88 -2.16 -40.22
C GLN A 551 -49.39 -2.06 -40.63
N ALA A 552 -48.46 -2.19 -39.68
CA ALA A 552 -47.02 -2.14 -39.97
C ALA A 552 -46.56 -3.30 -40.88
N ASN A 553 -47.14 -4.50 -40.73
CA ASN A 553 -46.74 -5.68 -41.49
C ASN A 553 -47.28 -5.71 -42.94
N SER A 554 -48.14 -4.78 -43.36
CA SER A 554 -48.67 -4.72 -44.74
C SER A 554 -47.85 -3.84 -45.71
N GLN A 555 -46.68 -3.34 -45.30
CA GLN A 555 -45.85 -2.44 -46.11
C GLN A 555 -44.36 -2.87 -46.17
N ARG A 556 -44.07 -4.01 -46.83
CA ARG A 556 -42.74 -4.32 -47.38
C ARG A 556 -42.84 -4.99 -48.76
N VAL A 557 -41.90 -4.64 -49.63
CA VAL A 557 -41.70 -5.10 -51.02
C VAL A 557 -40.17 -5.27 -51.20
N PRO A 558 -39.66 -6.22 -52.02
CA PRO A 558 -38.44 -6.97 -51.64
C PRO A 558 -37.13 -6.63 -52.39
N ASP A 559 -36.04 -7.13 -51.79
CA ASP A 559 -34.77 -7.68 -52.31
C ASP A 559 -33.96 -7.02 -53.45
N VAL A 560 -32.63 -6.96 -53.22
CA VAL A 560 -31.57 -7.08 -54.23
C VAL A 560 -30.45 -7.96 -53.64
N GLN A 561 -29.84 -8.84 -54.46
CA GLN A 561 -28.78 -9.80 -54.07
C GLN A 561 -27.41 -9.44 -54.68
N ASN A 562 -26.34 -9.96 -54.06
CA ASN A 562 -25.10 -10.55 -54.64
C ASN A 562 -23.91 -10.28 -53.70
N ASP A 563 -23.08 -11.25 -53.24
CA ASP A 563 -22.39 -12.41 -53.84
C ASP A 563 -20.95 -12.11 -54.30
N ARG A 564 -19.98 -12.83 -53.68
CA ARG A 564 -18.79 -13.44 -54.31
C ARG A 564 -18.07 -14.40 -53.34
N GLN A 565 -17.44 -15.44 -53.89
CA GLN A 565 -16.76 -16.54 -53.18
C GLN A 565 -15.37 -16.84 -53.78
N HIS A 566 -14.72 -17.88 -53.24
CA HIS A 566 -13.49 -18.58 -53.65
C HIS A 566 -12.17 -18.05 -53.06
N ASP A 567 -11.35 -18.85 -52.33
CA ASP A 567 -10.76 -20.20 -52.55
C ASP A 567 -9.45 -20.13 -53.39
N SER A 568 -8.37 -20.91 -53.13
CA SER A 568 -8.02 -21.86 -52.05
C SER A 568 -6.55 -22.34 -52.18
N THR A 569 -5.91 -22.88 -51.11
CA THR A 569 -4.90 -24.01 -51.08
C THR A 569 -3.62 -23.97 -51.96
N ASP A 570 -2.45 -24.56 -51.66
CA ASP A 570 -1.89 -25.37 -50.54
C ASP A 570 -0.35 -25.62 -50.77
N ILE A 571 0.37 -26.28 -49.80
CA ILE A 571 1.58 -27.17 -49.99
C ILE A 571 2.91 -26.48 -50.48
N GLU A 572 4.19 -26.84 -50.18
CA GLU A 572 5.01 -27.66 -49.21
C GLU A 572 6.52 -27.31 -49.50
N MET A 573 7.61 -27.80 -48.85
CA MET A 573 8.00 -28.12 -47.45
C MET A 573 9.50 -28.57 -47.44
N ASN A 574 10.30 -28.24 -46.40
CA ASN A 574 11.66 -28.79 -46.10
C ASN A 574 12.79 -28.52 -47.14
N SER A 575 14.12 -28.68 -46.89
CA SER A 575 15.05 -28.63 -45.72
C SER A 575 16.51 -28.67 -46.27
N SER A 576 17.68 -28.82 -45.60
CA SER A 576 18.15 -29.01 -44.21
C SER A 576 19.67 -28.71 -44.06
N SER A 577 20.11 -28.18 -42.90
CA SER A 577 21.41 -28.40 -42.19
C SER A 577 22.81 -28.28 -42.87
N GLN A 578 23.77 -27.61 -42.21
CA GLN A 578 25.00 -28.23 -41.61
C GLN A 578 25.96 -27.22 -40.90
N PHE A 579 26.75 -27.74 -39.93
CA PHE A 579 27.88 -27.13 -39.16
C PHE A 579 29.22 -27.77 -39.64
N PRO A 580 30.49 -27.54 -39.14
CA PRO A 580 30.93 -27.10 -37.78
C PRO A 580 32.31 -26.36 -37.59
N HIS A 581 32.72 -26.14 -36.30
CA HIS A 581 34.12 -26.05 -35.73
C HIS A 581 35.08 -24.88 -36.14
N GLN A 582 36.15 -24.45 -35.42
CA GLN A 582 36.68 -24.69 -34.04
C GLN A 582 37.69 -23.59 -33.54
N GLU A 583 37.84 -23.45 -32.22
CA GLU A 583 39.04 -23.12 -31.36
C GLU A 583 40.07 -21.95 -31.59
N ALA A 584 40.04 -21.00 -30.63
CA ALA A 584 41.11 -20.54 -29.69
C ALA A 584 42.57 -20.16 -30.08
N SER A 585 43.10 -19.03 -29.55
CA SER A 585 44.12 -19.02 -28.44
C SER A 585 44.83 -17.66 -28.10
N ASN A 586 45.06 -17.44 -26.80
CA ASN A 586 46.25 -16.88 -26.08
C ASN A 586 46.95 -15.51 -26.38
N SER A 587 46.59 -14.49 -25.58
CA SER A 587 47.36 -13.90 -24.43
C SER A 587 48.70 -13.09 -24.55
N LEU A 588 48.90 -12.21 -23.53
CA LEU A 588 50.12 -11.54 -23.01
C LEU A 588 50.71 -10.32 -23.80
N SER A 589 51.39 -9.31 -23.19
CA SER A 589 51.21 -8.60 -21.88
C SER A 589 52.22 -7.42 -21.70
N SER A 590 51.76 -6.28 -21.18
CA SER A 590 52.53 -5.36 -20.27
C SER A 590 53.79 -4.62 -20.81
N PRO A 591 54.46 -3.73 -20.03
CA PRO A 591 53.93 -2.51 -19.35
C PRO A 591 54.87 -1.27 -19.48
N SER A 592 54.48 -0.10 -18.94
CA SER A 592 55.26 0.66 -17.91
C SER A 592 54.75 2.10 -17.66
N SER A 593 55.19 2.69 -16.54
CA SER A 593 54.65 3.87 -15.86
C SER A 593 55.52 5.14 -15.96
N SER A 594 54.96 6.32 -15.63
CA SER A 594 55.46 7.22 -14.56
C SER A 594 54.71 8.57 -14.51
N SER A 595 55.01 9.44 -13.54
CA SER A 595 54.19 10.58 -13.10
C SER A 595 54.99 11.86 -12.77
N SER A 596 54.33 13.03 -12.67
CA SER A 596 54.74 14.20 -11.85
C SER A 596 53.69 15.35 -11.85
N SER A 597 53.88 16.35 -10.98
CA SER A 597 52.96 17.46 -10.64
C SER A 597 53.59 18.86 -10.96
N SER A 598 53.08 20.07 -10.66
CA SER A 598 52.27 20.59 -9.53
C SER A 598 51.84 22.08 -9.71
N HIS A 599 51.01 22.61 -8.79
CA HIS A 599 50.78 24.04 -8.43
C HIS A 599 49.95 24.94 -9.40
N LYS A 600 49.20 25.98 -8.95
CA LYS A 600 48.92 26.56 -7.60
C LYS A 600 47.57 27.34 -7.54
N ASP A 601 47.03 27.49 -6.33
CA ASP A 601 45.79 28.22 -5.94
C ASP A 601 46.02 29.75 -5.73
N PRO A 602 44.99 30.66 -5.65
CA PRO A 602 44.04 30.68 -4.53
C PRO A 602 42.58 31.19 -4.76
N GLY A 603 41.60 30.40 -4.34
CA GLY A 603 40.77 30.73 -3.15
C GLY A 603 39.56 31.68 -3.24
N PHE A 604 38.36 31.11 -3.37
CA PHE A 604 37.16 31.48 -2.59
C PHE A 604 36.29 30.23 -2.40
N SER A 605 35.85 29.90 -1.17
CA SER A 605 35.34 28.56 -0.86
C SER A 605 33.90 28.54 -0.32
N THR A 606 32.97 28.04 -1.12
CA THR A 606 31.70 27.45 -0.67
C THR A 606 31.84 25.93 -0.75
N GLY A 607 31.95 25.27 0.41
CA GLY A 607 32.21 23.83 0.49
C GLY A 607 30.93 23.01 0.45
N ASP A 608 30.61 22.43 -0.70
CA ASP A 608 29.45 21.55 -0.86
C ASP A 608 29.52 20.29 0.01
N ARG A 609 28.34 19.94 0.54
CA ARG A 609 27.85 18.59 0.84
C ARG A 609 26.42 18.76 1.36
N GLU A 610 25.44 18.50 0.51
CA GLU A 610 24.14 18.02 0.97
C GLU A 610 24.22 16.49 1.12
N VAL A 611 23.64 15.95 2.19
CA VAL A 611 23.24 14.54 2.21
C VAL A 611 21.79 14.46 1.76
N GLN A 612 21.54 13.73 0.68
CA GLN A 612 20.19 13.29 0.37
C GLN A 612 19.88 12.05 1.22
N PHE A 613 18.73 12.13 1.87
CA PHE A 613 18.20 11.12 2.78
C PHE A 613 16.89 10.63 2.16
N HIS A 614 16.71 9.30 2.06
CA HIS A 614 15.54 8.69 1.42
C HIS A 614 14.74 7.85 2.43
N GLY A 615 13.41 7.93 2.36
CA GLY A 615 12.50 7.25 3.28
C GLY A 615 12.16 5.80 2.87
N PRO A 616 11.61 4.98 3.79
CA PRO A 616 11.51 3.53 3.63
C PRO A 616 10.19 3.09 2.95
N SER A 617 9.76 3.79 1.90
CA SER A 617 8.54 3.45 1.14
C SER A 617 8.81 2.67 -0.16
N SER A 618 10.08 2.54 -0.59
CA SER A 618 10.49 1.85 -1.82
C SER A 618 10.47 0.32 -1.68
N ALA A 619 9.28 -0.26 -1.58
CA ALA A 619 9.08 -1.70 -1.61
C ALA A 619 9.18 -2.26 -3.03
N MET A 620 10.39 -2.25 -3.64
CA MET A 620 10.87 -3.16 -4.70
C MET A 620 12.29 -2.79 -5.16
N PHE A 621 13.32 -3.36 -4.52
CA PHE A 621 14.67 -3.49 -5.09
C PHE A 621 15.28 -4.85 -4.70
N ASP A 622 15.86 -5.54 -5.69
CA ASP A 622 16.57 -6.82 -5.57
C ASP A 622 17.91 -6.66 -6.30
N GLU A 623 18.89 -6.04 -5.64
CA GLU A 623 20.19 -5.73 -6.22
C GLU A 623 21.04 -6.99 -6.44
N SER A 624 20.89 -7.60 -7.62
CA SER A 624 21.72 -8.72 -8.06
C SER A 624 23.00 -8.23 -8.79
N GLN A 625 23.77 -7.32 -8.17
CA GLN A 625 25.17 -7.07 -8.57
C GLN A 625 26.10 -7.07 -7.36
N GLN A 626 27.11 -7.94 -7.41
CA GLN A 626 28.06 -8.14 -6.32
C GLN A 626 29.13 -7.04 -6.28
N GLN A 627 28.87 -5.94 -5.56
CA GLN A 627 29.97 -5.21 -4.91
C GLN A 627 30.16 -5.75 -3.50
N THR A 628 31.10 -6.70 -3.35
CA THR A 628 31.49 -7.24 -2.05
C THR A 628 32.33 -6.23 -1.25
N ASN A 629 31.68 -5.17 -0.78
CA ASN A 629 32.17 -4.38 0.35
C ASN A 629 31.96 -5.19 1.63
N THR A 630 32.84 -6.17 1.86
CA THR A 630 32.78 -7.03 3.04
C THR A 630 32.89 -6.16 4.30
N VAL A 631 31.83 -6.09 5.11
CA VAL A 631 31.80 -5.36 6.38
C VAL A 631 32.53 -6.15 7.49
N THR A 632 33.77 -6.52 7.20
CA THR A 632 34.77 -7.03 8.14
C THR A 632 35.93 -6.04 8.24
N SER A 633 35.60 -4.78 8.54
CA SER A 633 36.56 -3.86 9.14
C SER A 633 36.30 -3.82 10.64
N SER A 634 37.27 -4.32 11.41
CA SER A 634 37.24 -4.27 12.88
C SER A 634 37.53 -2.85 13.34
N ILE A 635 36.53 -1.97 13.27
CA ILE A 635 36.56 -0.62 13.83
C ILE A 635 36.61 -0.76 15.36
N THR A 636 37.82 -0.92 15.90
CA THR A 636 38.05 -0.89 17.34
C THR A 636 37.49 0.40 17.91
N ALA A 637 36.67 0.27 18.96
CA ALA A 637 36.24 1.43 19.71
C ALA A 637 37.48 2.13 20.29
N ASP A 638 37.55 3.45 20.14
CA ASP A 638 38.55 4.25 20.84
C ASP A 638 38.42 3.98 22.35
N PRO A 639 39.47 3.46 23.02
CA PRO A 639 39.42 3.11 24.44
C PRO A 639 38.98 4.27 25.33
N LEU A 640 39.26 5.53 24.93
CA LEU A 640 38.83 6.71 25.68
C LEU A 640 37.30 6.79 25.82
N HIS A 641 36.56 6.44 24.77
CA HIS A 641 35.10 6.42 24.79
C HIS A 641 34.55 5.29 25.68
N LYS A 642 35.15 4.09 25.63
CA LYS A 642 34.79 2.98 26.54
C LYS A 642 35.03 3.34 28.00
N TYR A 643 36.18 3.92 28.35
CA TYR A 643 36.47 4.36 29.72
C TYR A 643 35.53 5.49 30.20
N GLN A 644 35.14 6.41 29.33
CA GLN A 644 34.16 7.45 29.66
C GLN A 644 32.78 6.85 29.98
N LEU A 645 32.28 5.93 29.12
CA LEU A 645 30.95 5.35 29.29
C LEU A 645 30.90 4.40 30.49
N LEU A 646 31.91 3.55 30.68
CA LEU A 646 32.08 2.74 31.89
C LEU A 646 31.99 3.60 33.16
N GLY A 647 32.67 4.76 33.17
CA GLY A 647 32.62 5.71 34.28
C GLY A 647 31.25 6.38 34.48
N SER A 648 30.50 6.67 33.41
CA SER A 648 29.16 7.25 33.54
C SER A 648 28.13 6.20 33.95
N SER A 649 28.17 4.98 33.38
CA SER A 649 27.34 3.84 33.80
C SER A 649 27.51 3.48 35.27
N MET A 650 28.75 3.32 35.74
CA MET A 650 29.05 3.10 37.16
C MET A 650 28.40 4.18 38.06
N LYS A 651 28.44 5.45 37.62
CA LYS A 651 27.81 6.57 38.33
C LYS A 651 26.28 6.49 38.30
N GLN A 652 25.64 6.29 37.15
CA GLN A 652 24.17 6.27 37.09
C GLN A 652 23.58 5.07 37.84
N ARG A 653 24.23 3.89 37.77
CA ARG A 653 23.81 2.68 38.50
C ARG A 653 23.88 2.87 40.02
N GLN A 654 24.80 3.71 40.53
CA GLN A 654 24.80 4.18 41.93
C GLN A 654 23.71 5.23 42.20
N MET A 655 23.50 6.17 41.27
CA MET A 655 22.48 7.21 41.39
C MET A 655 21.06 6.65 41.47
N GLU A 656 20.73 5.54 40.79
CA GLU A 656 19.40 4.90 40.85
C GLU A 656 18.84 4.76 42.29
N GLN A 657 19.67 4.29 43.23
CA GLN A 657 19.27 4.11 44.63
C GLN A 657 19.13 5.45 45.38
N ILE A 658 19.96 6.44 45.03
CA ILE A 658 19.93 7.79 45.60
C ILE A 658 18.70 8.56 45.09
N ASP A 659 18.37 8.42 43.81
CA ASP A 659 17.22 9.06 43.16
C ASP A 659 15.90 8.44 43.63
N LEU A 660 15.87 7.11 43.83
CA LEU A 660 14.77 6.41 44.47
C LEU A 660 14.55 6.89 45.91
N ALA A 661 15.60 6.90 46.74
CA ALA A 661 15.53 7.34 48.13
C ALA A 661 15.23 8.85 48.28
N ALA A 662 15.59 9.66 47.28
CA ALA A 662 15.24 11.08 47.21
C ALA A 662 13.87 11.37 46.58
N GLY A 663 13.13 10.34 46.14
CA GLY A 663 11.81 10.48 45.53
C GLY A 663 11.80 11.20 44.17
N ARG A 664 12.91 11.12 43.41
CA ARG A 664 13.06 11.81 42.11
C ARG A 664 12.48 11.05 40.91
N LEU A 665 12.18 9.76 41.06
CA LEU A 665 11.71 8.90 39.96
C LEU A 665 10.18 8.92 39.85
N ASP A 666 9.63 9.39 38.72
CA ASP A 666 8.18 9.42 38.46
C ASP A 666 7.69 8.08 37.86
N PHE A 667 7.19 7.21 38.73
CA PHE A 667 6.60 5.90 38.36
C PHE A 667 5.16 5.98 37.79
N ASP A 668 4.69 7.17 37.39
CA ASP A 668 3.37 7.41 36.79
C ASP A 668 2.18 6.92 37.65
N GLY A 669 2.31 7.04 38.98
CA GLY A 669 1.30 6.60 39.95
C GLY A 669 1.31 5.11 40.26
N VAL A 670 2.33 4.36 39.83
CA VAL A 670 2.69 3.06 40.41
C VAL A 670 3.47 3.29 41.70
N ASP A 671 3.34 2.38 42.67
CA ASP A 671 4.17 2.38 43.87
C ASP A 671 5.68 2.25 43.50
N PRO A 672 6.60 2.96 44.18
CA PRO A 672 8.03 2.93 43.82
C PRO A 672 8.70 1.55 43.93
N GLU A 673 8.31 0.70 44.88
CA GLU A 673 8.86 -0.66 45.03
C GLU A 673 8.36 -1.56 43.89
N ALA A 674 7.06 -1.49 43.59
CA ALA A 674 6.44 -2.16 42.44
C ALA A 674 7.04 -1.69 41.09
N GLY A 675 7.26 -0.39 40.94
CA GLY A 675 7.86 0.22 39.75
C GLY A 675 9.30 -0.24 39.54
N MET A 676 10.15 -0.18 40.57
CA MET A 676 11.53 -0.69 40.51
C MET A 676 11.59 -2.20 40.28
N HIS A 677 10.66 -2.98 40.83
CA HIS A 677 10.53 -4.41 40.54
C HIS A 677 10.22 -4.67 39.06
N LEU A 678 9.26 -3.96 38.46
CA LEU A 678 8.94 -4.11 37.04
C LEU A 678 10.10 -3.68 36.12
N LEU A 679 10.80 -2.59 36.46
CA LEU A 679 12.03 -2.18 35.75
C LEU A 679 13.14 -3.23 35.86
N SER A 680 13.33 -3.82 37.05
CA SER A 680 14.27 -4.91 37.27
C SER A 680 13.91 -6.17 36.46
N VAL A 681 12.63 -6.55 36.39
CA VAL A 681 12.15 -7.67 35.57
C VAL A 681 12.37 -7.42 34.07
N PHE A 682 12.28 -6.18 33.60
CA PHE A 682 12.60 -5.81 32.21
C PHE A 682 14.10 -5.97 31.91
N TRP A 683 14.99 -5.27 32.64
CA TRP A 683 16.43 -5.31 32.36
C TRP A 683 17.14 -6.58 32.84
N ASN A 684 16.53 -7.44 33.65
CA ASN A 684 17.09 -8.78 33.90
C ASN A 684 16.91 -9.70 32.67
N ARG A 685 15.91 -9.42 31.81
CA ARG A 685 15.56 -10.24 30.65
C ARG A 685 16.19 -9.73 29.35
N GLN A 686 17.45 -9.31 29.40
CA GLN A 686 18.14 -8.73 28.24
C GLN A 686 18.23 -9.72 27.08
N HIS A 687 17.50 -9.39 26.03
CA HIS A 687 17.60 -9.90 24.66
C HIS A 687 17.31 -8.66 23.77
N ALA A 688 17.07 -8.82 22.47
CA ALA A 688 16.69 -7.71 21.58
C ALA A 688 15.72 -6.68 22.24
N THR A 689 14.59 -7.13 22.79
CA THR A 689 13.58 -6.27 23.45
C THR A 689 14.10 -5.50 24.66
N GLY A 690 15.06 -6.05 25.42
CA GLY A 690 15.68 -5.38 26.56
C GLY A 690 16.76 -4.39 26.15
N SER A 691 17.50 -4.68 25.08
CA SER A 691 18.52 -3.80 24.49
C SER A 691 17.93 -2.53 23.84
N VAL A 692 16.61 -2.50 23.58
CA VAL A 692 15.89 -1.31 23.08
C VAL A 692 16.12 -0.09 23.97
N VAL A 693 16.22 -0.26 25.29
CA VAL A 693 16.33 0.84 26.28
C VAL A 693 17.60 0.70 27.11
N TYR A 694 18.55 1.59 26.87
CA TYR A 694 19.80 1.66 27.61
C TYR A 694 19.59 2.22 29.03
N ARG A 695 19.76 1.37 30.03
CA ARG A 695 19.38 1.61 31.43
C ARG A 695 20.00 2.87 32.07
N PRO A 696 21.34 3.11 31.99
CA PRO A 696 21.96 4.23 32.71
C PRO A 696 21.37 5.59 32.31
N VAL A 697 21.11 5.76 31.00
CA VAL A 697 20.56 6.98 30.43
C VAL A 697 19.06 7.13 30.73
N PHE A 698 18.27 6.05 30.59
CA PHE A 698 16.85 6.09 30.93
C PHE A 698 16.62 6.44 32.42
N MET A 699 17.36 5.82 33.33
CA MET A 699 17.16 6.03 34.78
C MET A 699 17.56 7.46 35.21
N ARG A 700 18.64 8.00 34.63
CA ARG A 700 19.00 9.41 34.78
C ARG A 700 17.89 10.32 34.27
N ASP A 701 17.40 10.08 33.05
CA ASP A 701 16.41 10.94 32.40
C ASP A 701 15.03 10.84 33.07
N MET A 702 14.70 9.72 33.71
CA MET A 702 13.56 9.57 34.61
C MET A 702 13.65 10.46 35.86
N ALA A 703 14.87 10.67 36.40
CA ALA A 703 15.12 11.50 37.57
C ALA A 703 15.24 13.01 37.26
N CYS A 704 15.55 13.40 36.01
CA CYS A 704 15.76 14.79 35.61
C CYS A 704 14.84 15.30 34.48
N GLN A 705 13.91 14.48 33.98
CA GLN A 705 13.06 14.75 32.82
C GLN A 705 13.86 15.00 31.51
N GLY A 706 14.83 14.12 31.25
CA GLY A 706 15.69 14.16 30.07
C GLY A 706 15.08 13.51 28.80
N PRO A 707 15.72 13.69 27.63
CA PRO A 707 15.16 13.31 26.32
C PRO A 707 14.97 11.81 26.07
N TYR A 708 15.56 10.94 26.89
CA TYR A 708 15.47 9.48 26.76
C TYR A 708 14.44 8.82 27.70
N PHE A 709 13.60 9.63 28.36
CA PHE A 709 12.50 9.17 29.20
C PHE A 709 11.15 9.70 28.70
N SER A 710 10.10 8.86 28.77
CA SER A 710 8.71 9.31 28.61
C SER A 710 7.75 8.41 29.37
N LYS A 711 6.59 8.95 29.77
CA LYS A 711 5.51 8.18 30.41
C LYS A 711 4.94 7.09 29.49
N LEU A 712 4.97 7.32 28.18
CA LEU A 712 4.63 6.32 27.15
C LEU A 712 5.61 5.13 27.22
N LEU A 713 6.92 5.41 27.20
CA LEU A 713 7.96 4.38 27.28
C LEU A 713 7.90 3.62 28.62
N LEU A 714 7.72 4.32 29.74
CA LEU A 714 7.58 3.70 31.05
C LEU A 714 6.39 2.72 31.11
N ASN A 715 5.22 3.12 30.59
CA ASN A 715 4.04 2.24 30.55
C ASN A 715 4.22 1.09 29.55
N ALA A 716 4.95 1.27 28.44
CA ALA A 716 5.32 0.19 27.53
C ALA A 716 6.25 -0.84 28.21
N ILE A 717 7.27 -0.39 28.94
CA ILE A 717 8.16 -1.23 29.76
C ILE A 717 7.36 -2.00 30.80
N PHE A 718 6.50 -1.32 31.58
CA PHE A 718 5.63 -1.98 32.57
C PHE A 718 4.69 -3.02 31.95
N PHE A 719 4.10 -2.75 30.78
CA PHE A 719 3.28 -3.72 30.06
C PHE A 719 4.09 -4.97 29.68
N ALA A 720 5.27 -4.81 29.07
CA ALA A 720 6.11 -5.94 28.66
C ALA A 720 6.74 -6.70 29.84
N ALA A 721 7.04 -6.02 30.96
CA ALA A 721 7.56 -6.63 32.18
C ALA A 721 6.48 -7.43 32.95
N SER A 722 5.22 -6.97 32.93
CA SER A 722 4.11 -7.58 33.67
C SER A 722 3.93 -9.08 33.37
N LYS A 723 4.11 -9.50 32.11
CA LYS A 723 4.01 -10.92 31.69
C LYS A 723 4.99 -11.85 32.42
N ASN A 724 6.09 -11.31 32.93
CA ASN A 724 7.16 -12.04 33.60
C ASN A 724 7.20 -11.79 35.13
N SER A 725 6.28 -10.99 35.68
CA SER A 725 6.32 -10.62 37.11
C SER A 725 5.80 -11.73 38.02
N HIS A 726 6.58 -12.09 39.04
CA HIS A 726 6.13 -13.04 40.05
C HIS A 726 5.10 -12.46 41.05
N ARG A 727 4.98 -11.13 41.17
CA ARG A 727 3.98 -10.45 42.03
C ARG A 727 2.58 -10.55 41.42
N ALA A 728 1.63 -11.13 42.15
CA ALA A 728 0.27 -11.39 41.66
C ALA A 728 -0.48 -10.11 41.24
N GLU A 729 -0.28 -9.02 41.96
CA GLU A 729 -0.86 -7.69 41.70
C GLU A 729 -0.42 -7.03 40.37
N HIS A 730 0.51 -7.65 39.64
CA HIS A 730 0.92 -7.22 38.29
C HIS A 730 0.59 -8.25 37.21
N ARG A 731 0.15 -9.46 37.58
CA ARG A 731 -0.26 -10.49 36.62
C ARG A 731 -1.70 -10.24 36.19
N CYS A 732 -1.90 -9.89 34.93
CA CYS A 732 -3.17 -10.15 34.27
C CYS A 732 -3.24 -11.65 33.99
N GLU A 733 -4.18 -12.38 34.59
CA GLU A 733 -4.37 -13.80 34.31
C GLU A 733 -4.71 -14.01 32.83
N VAL A 734 -4.15 -15.07 32.22
CA VAL A 734 -4.40 -15.43 30.82
C VAL A 734 -5.73 -16.19 30.70
N THR A 735 -6.80 -15.51 31.08
CA THR A 735 -8.19 -15.92 30.84
C THR A 735 -8.45 -16.06 29.34
N ASP A 736 -9.51 -16.79 28.97
CA ASP A 736 -9.91 -16.97 27.57
C ASP A 736 -10.74 -15.79 27.00
N ALA A 737 -10.78 -14.65 27.70
CA ALA A 737 -11.35 -13.41 27.18
C ALA A 737 -10.57 -12.92 25.94
N PRO A 738 -11.21 -12.26 24.95
CA PRO A 738 -10.55 -11.96 23.67
C PRO A 738 -9.22 -11.19 23.76
N ALA A 739 -9.05 -10.25 24.70
CA ALA A 739 -7.85 -9.43 24.85
C ALA A 739 -7.32 -9.38 26.30
N ILE A 740 -6.01 -9.19 26.46
CA ILE A 740 -5.36 -9.04 27.79
C ILE A 740 -5.47 -7.59 28.26
N ILE A 741 -6.36 -7.32 29.22
CA ILE A 741 -6.76 -5.96 29.65
C ILE A 741 -5.77 -5.34 30.67
N SER A 742 -4.49 -5.24 30.30
CA SER A 742 -3.48 -4.58 31.14
C SER A 742 -3.80 -3.08 31.34
N PRO A 743 -3.65 -2.53 32.56
CA PRO A 743 -3.78 -1.09 32.80
C PRO A 743 -2.64 -0.29 32.15
N PHE A 744 -1.42 -0.84 32.14
CA PHE A 744 -0.24 -0.23 31.52
C PHE A 744 -0.40 -0.13 29.99
N ARG A 745 -0.90 -1.21 29.36
CA ARG A 745 -1.27 -1.20 27.95
C ARG A 745 -2.25 -0.08 27.64
N ARG A 746 -3.37 0.01 28.38
CA ARG A 746 -4.40 1.04 28.16
C ARG A 746 -3.87 2.46 28.37
N LYS A 747 -2.95 2.68 29.31
CA LYS A 747 -2.25 3.97 29.46
C LYS A 747 -1.37 4.28 28.25
N ALA A 748 -0.54 3.35 27.81
CA ALA A 748 0.36 3.54 26.67
C ALA A 748 -0.41 3.75 25.35
N GLU A 749 -1.43 2.93 25.07
CA GLU A 749 -2.32 3.10 23.92
C GLU A 749 -3.07 4.44 23.98
N LYS A 750 -3.56 4.87 25.16
CA LYS A 750 -4.12 6.23 25.28
C LYS A 750 -3.08 7.29 24.94
N MET A 751 -1.85 7.20 25.45
CA MET A 751 -0.77 8.16 25.16
C MET A 751 -0.37 8.18 23.67
N LEU A 752 -0.56 7.09 22.92
CA LEU A 752 -0.36 7.05 21.47
C LEU A 752 -1.51 7.71 20.68
N TYR A 753 -2.75 7.63 21.19
CA TYR A 753 -3.97 8.06 20.47
C TYR A 753 -4.61 9.36 21.01
N ASP A 754 -4.08 9.99 22.06
CA ASP A 754 -4.68 11.20 22.64
C ASP A 754 -4.34 12.46 21.83
N HIS A 755 -5.24 12.80 20.91
CA HIS A 755 -5.23 14.03 20.11
C HIS A 755 -5.26 15.33 20.95
N GLY A 756 -5.45 15.26 22.27
CA GLY A 756 -5.32 16.40 23.19
C GLY A 756 -3.89 16.68 23.67
N SER A 757 -2.90 15.87 23.25
CA SER A 757 -1.47 16.17 23.42
C SER A 757 -0.91 16.96 22.24
N ASP A 758 0.09 17.82 22.47
CA ASP A 758 0.61 18.73 21.43
C ASP A 758 1.25 18.03 20.21
N ASN A 759 1.57 16.73 20.29
CA ASN A 759 2.10 15.95 19.18
C ASN A 759 1.94 14.42 19.38
N PRO A 760 0.75 13.82 19.10
CA PRO A 760 0.56 12.37 19.15
C PRO A 760 1.35 11.68 18.03
N MET A 761 2.02 10.56 18.36
CA MET A 761 2.94 9.84 17.46
C MET A 761 4.11 10.67 16.90
N LYS A 762 4.63 11.63 17.67
CA LYS A 762 5.91 12.29 17.41
C LYS A 762 7.04 11.26 17.18
N SER A 763 7.79 11.42 16.09
CA SER A 763 9.01 10.66 15.82
C SER A 763 10.14 11.05 16.78
N ASP A 764 10.27 10.33 17.89
CA ASP A 764 11.41 10.41 18.80
C ASP A 764 11.82 9.05 19.38
N ILE A 765 13.02 9.02 19.98
CA ILE A 765 13.63 7.78 20.50
C ILE A 765 12.75 7.09 21.55
N PRO A 766 12.20 7.77 22.58
CA PRO A 766 11.27 7.13 23.51
C PRO A 766 10.01 6.55 22.85
N THR A 767 9.48 7.18 21.80
CA THR A 767 8.31 6.69 21.07
C THR A 767 8.65 5.44 20.24
N ILE A 768 9.78 5.42 19.53
CA ILE A 768 10.30 4.22 18.85
C ILE A 768 10.48 3.06 19.84
N GLN A 769 11.14 3.34 20.98
CA GLN A 769 11.40 2.36 22.02
C GLN A 769 10.10 1.76 22.57
N ALA A 770 9.08 2.59 22.82
CA ALA A 770 7.78 2.15 23.29
C ALA A 770 7.06 1.26 22.27
N LEU A 771 7.06 1.65 20.99
CA LEU A 771 6.42 0.91 19.90
C LEU A 771 7.06 -0.47 19.69
N LEU A 772 8.39 -0.60 19.75
CA LEU A 772 9.09 -1.88 19.65
C LEU A 772 8.75 -2.82 20.82
N ILE A 773 8.77 -2.30 22.05
CA ILE A 773 8.46 -3.06 23.27
C ILE A 773 6.99 -3.51 23.27
N MET A 774 6.07 -2.64 22.87
CA MET A 774 4.65 -2.97 22.72
C MET A 774 4.43 -3.98 21.58
N SER A 775 5.17 -3.88 20.48
CA SER A 775 5.09 -4.82 19.36
C SER A 775 5.48 -6.26 19.76
N ASP A 776 6.55 -6.45 20.54
CA ASP A 776 6.91 -7.76 21.13
C ASP A 776 5.81 -8.27 22.08
N ALA A 777 5.34 -7.41 23.00
CA ALA A 777 4.36 -7.80 24.00
C ALA A 777 3.01 -8.19 23.36
N LEU A 778 2.52 -7.44 22.38
CA LEU A 778 1.29 -7.74 21.66
C LEU A 778 1.39 -9.05 20.87
N PHE A 779 2.54 -9.34 20.24
CA PHE A 779 2.73 -10.62 19.56
C PHE A 779 2.83 -11.78 20.56
N THR A 780 3.84 -11.75 21.44
CA THR A 780 4.19 -12.88 22.31
C THR A 780 3.13 -13.15 23.37
N TRP A 781 2.66 -12.11 24.06
CA TRP A 781 1.70 -12.24 25.16
C TRP A 781 0.27 -12.36 24.65
N CYS A 782 -0.14 -11.51 23.70
CA CYS A 782 -1.55 -11.35 23.29
C CYS A 782 -1.96 -12.13 22.01
N ASP A 783 -1.02 -12.52 21.14
CA ASP A 783 -1.25 -13.00 19.74
C ASP A 783 -1.93 -11.95 18.81
N GLU A 784 -1.75 -10.66 19.10
CA GLU A 784 -2.32 -9.54 18.32
C GLU A 784 -1.44 -9.18 17.12
N ARG A 785 -1.24 -10.15 16.22
CA ARG A 785 -0.30 -10.14 15.09
C ARG A 785 -0.38 -8.90 14.18
N SER A 786 -1.58 -8.39 13.92
CA SER A 786 -1.75 -7.21 13.05
C SER A 786 -1.39 -5.90 13.74
N LEU A 787 -1.71 -5.74 15.02
CA LEU A 787 -1.37 -4.53 15.79
C LEU A 787 0.12 -4.51 16.15
N SER A 788 0.69 -5.68 16.49
CA SER A 788 2.14 -5.86 16.62
C SER A 788 2.89 -5.39 15.37
N TRP A 789 2.48 -5.85 14.19
CA TRP A 789 3.10 -5.45 12.91
C TRP A 789 2.93 -3.96 12.58
N LEU A 790 1.79 -3.36 12.95
CA LEU A 790 1.61 -1.91 12.79
C LEU A 790 2.62 -1.14 13.64
N TYR A 791 2.79 -1.51 14.92
CA TYR A 791 3.72 -0.81 15.81
C TYR A 791 5.19 -1.04 15.46
N SER A 792 5.61 -2.25 15.06
CA SER A 792 6.98 -2.46 14.56
C SER A 792 7.22 -1.73 13.24
N GLY A 793 6.26 -1.75 12.31
CA GLY A 793 6.33 -1.01 11.05
C GLY A 793 6.46 0.50 11.25
N LEU A 794 5.69 1.10 12.16
CA LEU A 794 5.80 2.52 12.52
C LEU A 794 7.16 2.84 13.17
N ALA A 795 7.62 2.01 14.12
CA ALA A 795 8.93 2.19 14.74
C ALA A 795 10.07 2.14 13.72
N MET A 796 9.99 1.25 12.72
CA MET A 796 10.98 1.13 11.65
C MET A 796 10.95 2.34 10.71
N ASN A 797 9.77 2.87 10.38
CA ASN A 797 9.67 4.12 9.62
C ASN A 797 10.35 5.29 10.37
N MET A 798 10.11 5.43 11.68
CA MET A 798 10.72 6.45 12.53
C MET A 798 12.24 6.26 12.72
N ILE A 799 12.72 5.01 12.74
CA ILE A 799 14.16 4.67 12.76
C ILE A 799 14.85 5.13 11.48
N THR A 800 14.18 4.97 10.33
CA THR A 800 14.66 5.57 9.08
C THR A 800 14.64 7.08 9.23
N GLU A 801 13.49 7.70 9.51
CA GLU A 801 13.28 9.17 9.62
C GLU A 801 14.34 9.90 10.46
N LEU A 802 14.68 9.37 11.65
CA LEU A 802 15.66 9.97 12.56
C LEU A 802 17.14 9.65 12.20
N GLY A 803 17.38 9.04 11.05
CA GLY A 803 18.70 8.70 10.53
C GLY A 803 19.44 7.62 11.33
N LEU A 804 18.72 6.77 12.07
CA LEU A 804 19.34 5.82 13.01
C LEU A 804 20.03 4.62 12.35
N HIS A 805 19.86 4.45 11.04
CA HIS A 805 20.47 3.40 10.21
C HIS A 805 21.83 3.79 9.60
N VAL A 806 22.35 4.98 9.92
CA VAL A 806 23.66 5.48 9.45
C VAL A 806 24.49 5.96 10.66
N ASP A 807 25.73 5.49 10.79
CA ASP A 807 26.55 5.83 11.97
C ASP A 807 27.01 7.29 12.00
N SER A 808 27.04 7.77 13.24
CA SER A 808 27.53 9.05 13.76
C SER A 808 28.97 9.44 13.37
N ARG A 809 29.69 8.63 12.59
CA ARG A 809 31.10 8.83 12.21
C ARG A 809 31.31 9.21 10.74
N THR A 810 30.25 9.39 9.96
CA THR A 810 30.36 9.95 8.61
C THR A 810 30.78 11.43 8.63
N PRO A 811 31.36 11.98 7.55
CA PRO A 811 31.77 13.40 7.50
C PRO A 811 30.63 14.42 7.67
N TYR A 812 29.38 13.98 7.67
CA TYR A 812 28.19 14.80 7.87
C TYR A 812 27.79 14.89 9.34
N SER A 813 27.84 13.77 10.06
CA SER A 813 27.47 13.67 11.47
C SER A 813 28.49 14.30 12.41
N ALA A 814 29.72 14.56 11.98
CA ALA A 814 30.71 15.38 12.71
C ALA A 814 30.26 16.85 12.96
N LYS A 815 29.13 17.30 12.38
CA LYS A 815 28.47 18.56 12.73
C LYS A 815 27.51 18.43 13.92
N GLN A 816 27.10 17.22 14.29
CA GLN A 816 26.31 16.93 15.49
C GLN A 816 27.27 16.47 16.60
N ASN A 817 27.44 17.30 17.63
CA ASN A 817 28.26 16.95 18.81
C ASN A 817 27.53 15.93 19.71
N LEU A 818 27.29 14.73 19.19
CA LEU A 818 26.69 13.62 19.93
C LEU A 818 27.67 13.13 21.02
N SER A 819 27.15 12.86 22.21
CA SER A 819 27.93 12.28 23.30
C SER A 819 28.09 10.77 23.14
N THR A 820 29.04 10.19 23.88
CA THR A 820 29.26 8.75 23.95
C THR A 820 28.01 7.98 24.37
N GLU A 821 27.19 8.57 25.25
CA GLU A 821 25.90 8.02 25.68
C GLU A 821 24.87 8.05 24.54
N ASP A 822 24.77 9.14 23.78
CA ASP A 822 23.84 9.26 22.65
C ASP A 822 24.17 8.23 21.54
N ILE A 823 25.47 8.00 21.30
CA ILE A 823 25.96 7.01 20.33
C ILE A 823 25.58 5.59 20.77
N GLU A 824 25.77 5.24 22.05
CA GLU A 824 25.39 3.94 22.60
C GLU A 824 23.87 3.72 22.49
N VAL A 825 23.05 4.69 22.89
CA VAL A 825 21.58 4.58 22.78
C VAL A 825 21.14 4.38 21.33
N ARG A 826 21.66 5.19 20.39
CA ARG A 826 21.30 5.11 18.97
C ARG A 826 21.66 3.76 18.35
N ARG A 827 22.89 3.27 18.60
CA ARG A 827 23.36 1.97 18.09
C ARG A 827 22.55 0.81 18.65
N ARG A 828 22.31 0.80 19.97
CA ARG A 828 21.51 -0.25 20.62
C ARG A 828 20.08 -0.28 20.14
N LEU A 829 19.43 0.89 20.02
CA LEU A 829 18.06 0.99 19.51
C LEU A 829 17.94 0.50 18.06
N PHE A 830 18.83 0.95 17.18
CA PHE A 830 18.85 0.50 15.79
C PHE A 830 19.02 -1.02 15.70
N TRP A 831 20.04 -1.58 16.36
CA TRP A 831 20.30 -3.02 16.29
C TRP A 831 19.21 -3.85 16.97
N ALA A 832 18.61 -3.35 18.05
CA ALA A 832 17.48 -4.02 18.69
C ALA A 832 16.26 -4.09 17.76
N ALA A 833 16.00 -3.02 16.99
CA ALA A 833 14.97 -3.02 15.96
C ALA A 833 15.32 -3.94 14.78
N PHE A 834 16.57 -3.96 14.33
CA PHE A 834 17.04 -4.83 13.25
C PHE A 834 16.87 -6.31 13.61
N VAL A 835 17.24 -6.72 14.82
CA VAL A 835 16.95 -8.09 15.32
C VAL A 835 15.44 -8.33 15.41
N SER A 836 14.67 -7.40 15.98
CA SER A 836 13.21 -7.56 16.16
C SER A 836 12.47 -7.73 14.84
N ASP A 837 12.89 -7.04 13.78
CA ASP A 837 12.38 -7.15 12.41
C ASP A 837 12.45 -8.61 11.91
N LYS A 838 13.65 -9.20 11.88
CA LYS A 838 13.86 -10.57 11.36
C LYS A 838 13.15 -11.60 12.23
N VAL A 839 13.24 -11.42 13.55
CA VAL A 839 12.58 -12.29 14.53
C VAL A 839 11.05 -12.26 14.35
N GLN A 840 10.43 -11.10 14.12
CA GLN A 840 9.00 -11.03 13.79
C GLN A 840 8.68 -11.58 12.38
N SER A 841 9.55 -11.36 11.39
CA SER A 841 9.39 -11.89 10.03
C SER A 841 9.30 -13.42 10.02
N ILE A 842 10.21 -14.13 10.70
CA ILE A 842 10.19 -15.61 10.78
C ILE A 842 9.02 -16.15 11.62
N TYR A 843 8.52 -15.38 12.60
CA TYR A 843 7.35 -15.75 13.41
C TYR A 843 6.03 -15.57 12.65
N GLN A 844 5.92 -14.51 11.85
CA GLN A 844 4.65 -14.12 11.21
C GLN A 844 4.56 -14.52 9.73
N GLY A 845 5.68 -14.86 9.08
CA GLY A 845 5.74 -15.09 7.63
C GLY A 845 5.60 -13.79 6.84
N ARG A 846 6.26 -12.72 7.27
CA ARG A 846 6.23 -11.38 6.62
C ARG A 846 7.60 -11.01 6.04
N PRO A 847 7.68 -10.15 5.01
CA PRO A 847 8.94 -9.56 4.57
C PRO A 847 9.66 -8.78 5.68
N VAL A 848 10.99 -8.78 5.64
CA VAL A 848 11.86 -7.93 6.48
C VAL A 848 11.82 -6.48 5.99
N ARG A 849 11.95 -5.51 6.92
CA ARG A 849 11.88 -4.07 6.61
C ARG A 849 13.23 -3.36 6.58
N LEU A 850 14.23 -3.82 7.32
CA LEU A 850 15.56 -3.18 7.39
C LEU A 850 16.59 -4.12 6.77
N ARG A 851 17.00 -3.95 5.50
CA ARG A 851 17.98 -4.89 4.89
C ARG A 851 19.38 -4.61 5.43
N GLU A 852 20.27 -5.61 5.43
CA GLU A 852 21.69 -5.37 5.77
C GLU A 852 22.34 -4.36 4.79
N VAL A 853 22.01 -4.44 3.50
CA VAL A 853 22.59 -3.58 2.45
C VAL A 853 22.27 -2.09 2.61
N ASP A 854 21.15 -1.76 3.27
CA ASP A 854 20.68 -0.37 3.48
C ASP A 854 21.30 0.28 4.75
N VAL A 855 22.20 -0.42 5.44
CA VAL A 855 22.58 -0.11 6.83
C VAL A 855 24.07 0.15 6.96
N ASN A 856 24.41 1.26 7.61
CA ASN A 856 25.79 1.65 7.90
C ASN A 856 25.98 1.95 9.39
N VAL A 857 25.54 1.02 10.25
CA VAL A 857 25.73 1.08 11.71
C VAL A 857 26.60 -0.10 12.14
N PRO A 858 27.78 0.09 12.76
CA PRO A 858 28.61 -1.03 13.18
C PRO A 858 27.99 -1.78 14.37
N ILE A 859 28.15 -3.10 14.40
CA ILE A 859 27.94 -3.93 15.60
C ILE A 859 29.12 -3.67 16.53
N CYS A 860 28.99 -2.66 17.38
CA CYS A 860 30.04 -2.23 18.31
C CYS A 860 29.42 -1.38 19.42
N PHE A 861 29.31 -1.96 20.61
CA PHE A 861 28.80 -1.28 21.80
C PHE A 861 29.94 -0.89 22.76
N LEU A 862 29.67 0.12 23.60
CA LEU A 862 30.70 0.86 24.33
C LEU A 862 30.65 0.62 25.85
N ASP A 863 29.59 0.04 26.40
CA ASP A 863 29.44 -0.12 27.85
C ASP A 863 30.03 -1.44 28.39
N ASP A 864 31.26 -1.38 28.89
CA ASP A 864 31.92 -2.51 29.55
C ASP A 864 31.41 -2.79 30.99
N TYR A 865 30.51 -1.97 31.56
CA TYR A 865 29.92 -2.21 32.88
C TYR A 865 28.83 -3.29 32.83
N GLU A 866 27.93 -3.15 31.86
CA GLU A 866 26.74 -4.00 31.71
C GLU A 866 27.11 -5.45 31.36
N GLU A 867 28.16 -5.61 30.55
CA GLU A 867 28.81 -6.90 30.25
C GLU A 867 29.23 -7.68 31.51
N LEU A 868 29.66 -6.95 32.55
CA LEU A 868 30.14 -7.49 33.83
C LEU A 868 29.08 -7.52 34.94
N GLU A 869 27.83 -7.07 34.68
CA GLU A 869 26.76 -7.07 35.67
C GLU A 869 26.33 -8.51 36.02
N GLN A 870 26.21 -8.83 37.32
CA GLN A 870 25.91 -10.18 37.80
C GLN A 870 24.52 -10.65 37.35
N PHE A 871 24.46 -11.84 36.74
CA PHE A 871 23.20 -12.43 36.28
C PHE A 871 22.23 -12.67 37.44
N SER A 872 20.95 -12.35 37.27
CA SER A 872 19.93 -12.57 38.31
C SER A 872 18.89 -13.63 37.89
N PRO A 873 18.75 -14.76 38.61
CA PRO A 873 17.75 -15.77 38.27
C PRO A 873 16.31 -15.32 38.57
N VAL A 874 16.10 -14.20 39.28
CA VAL A 874 14.81 -13.78 39.88
C VAL A 874 13.68 -13.59 38.88
N SER A 875 13.98 -13.41 37.59
CA SER A 875 12.96 -13.33 36.52
C SER A 875 12.77 -14.64 35.74
N TYR A 876 13.58 -15.66 36.00
CA TYR A 876 13.66 -16.94 35.27
C TYR A 876 13.43 -18.19 36.13
N SER A 877 13.58 -18.08 37.46
CA SER A 877 13.39 -19.18 38.42
C SER A 877 12.71 -18.69 39.69
N GLN A 878 11.99 -19.59 40.37
CA GLN A 878 11.39 -19.34 41.69
C GLN A 878 12.34 -19.67 42.85
N SER A 879 13.51 -20.25 42.55
CA SER A 879 14.53 -20.63 43.53
C SER A 879 15.70 -19.64 43.53
N GLU A 880 16.25 -19.35 44.71
CA GLU A 880 17.47 -18.55 44.87
C GLU A 880 18.72 -19.34 44.43
N ILE A 881 18.96 -19.37 43.12
CA ILE A 881 20.21 -19.88 42.55
C ILE A 881 21.31 -18.82 42.76
N SER A 882 22.31 -19.10 43.60
CA SER A 882 23.43 -18.16 43.84
C SER A 882 24.18 -17.83 42.53
N PRO A 883 24.15 -16.56 42.06
CA PRO A 883 24.85 -16.18 40.84
C PRO A 883 26.31 -15.83 41.12
N SER A 884 27.23 -16.56 40.49
CA SER A 884 28.68 -16.34 40.61
C SER A 884 29.34 -15.80 39.32
N ARG A 885 28.54 -15.39 38.32
CA ARG A 885 29.01 -15.00 36.98
C ARG A 885 28.38 -13.69 36.46
N PRO A 886 29.02 -13.02 35.49
CA PRO A 886 28.40 -11.96 34.71
C PRO A 886 27.24 -12.45 33.84
N THR A 887 26.47 -11.48 33.33
CA THR A 887 25.39 -11.69 32.36
C THR A 887 25.92 -11.79 30.93
N HIS A 888 27.04 -11.11 30.62
CA HIS A 888 27.61 -11.00 29.27
C HIS A 888 26.60 -10.49 28.22
N SER A 889 25.69 -9.59 28.63
CA SER A 889 24.56 -9.16 27.82
C SER A 889 24.97 -8.36 26.59
N VAL A 890 26.07 -7.60 26.66
CA VAL A 890 26.59 -6.83 25.53
C VAL A 890 27.19 -7.77 24.49
N SER A 891 28.07 -8.69 24.90
CA SER A 891 28.62 -9.73 24.02
C SER A 891 27.52 -10.59 23.40
N ILE A 892 26.54 -11.05 24.19
CA ILE A 892 25.41 -11.84 23.68
C ILE A 892 24.58 -11.03 22.67
N PHE A 893 24.40 -9.73 22.90
CA PHE A 893 23.68 -8.86 21.97
C PHE A 893 24.45 -8.60 20.67
N GLU A 894 25.78 -8.42 20.70
CA GLU A 894 26.62 -8.36 19.49
C GLU A 894 26.49 -9.65 18.66
N GLN A 895 26.57 -10.81 19.31
CA GLN A 895 26.44 -12.10 18.64
C GLN A 895 25.02 -12.36 18.11
N LEU A 896 23.99 -11.86 18.80
CA LEU A 896 22.60 -11.87 18.33
C LEU A 896 22.38 -10.98 17.09
N CYS A 897 23.08 -9.84 17.00
CA CYS A 897 23.09 -8.99 15.81
C CYS A 897 23.77 -9.70 14.64
N GLY A 898 24.92 -10.36 14.88
CA GLY A 898 25.62 -11.19 13.89
C GLY A 898 24.74 -12.30 13.30
N LEU A 899 24.06 -13.08 14.14
CA LEU A 899 23.08 -14.07 13.65
C LEU A 899 21.92 -13.42 12.87
N SER A 900 21.52 -12.21 13.22
CA SER A 900 20.41 -11.52 12.55
C SER A 900 20.77 -10.99 11.17
N VAL A 901 22.06 -10.68 10.91
CA VAL A 901 22.57 -10.42 9.56
C VAL A 901 22.55 -11.70 8.73
N ILE A 902 23.00 -12.83 9.28
CA ILE A 902 22.91 -14.12 8.57
C ILE A 902 21.44 -14.51 8.33
N MET A 903 20.54 -14.22 9.27
CA MET A 903 19.10 -14.41 9.12
C MET A 903 18.50 -13.56 8.00
N ASP A 904 18.90 -12.29 7.86
CA ASP A 904 18.50 -11.42 6.74
C ASP A 904 18.92 -12.03 5.40
N LYS A 905 20.16 -12.53 5.29
CA LYS A 905 20.66 -13.22 4.10
C LYS A 905 19.90 -14.51 3.79
N ILE A 906 19.56 -15.33 4.79
CA ILE A 906 18.78 -16.57 4.62
C ILE A 906 17.38 -16.25 4.08
N ILE A 907 16.68 -15.29 4.70
CA ILE A 907 15.36 -14.84 4.24
C ILE A 907 15.45 -14.31 2.80
N SER A 908 16.43 -13.43 2.54
CA SER A 908 16.64 -12.72 1.26
C SER A 908 17.13 -13.60 0.10
N ASN A 909 17.51 -14.86 0.33
CA ASN A 909 18.01 -15.74 -0.73
C ASN A 909 17.21 -17.05 -0.87
N ILE A 910 16.76 -17.61 0.25
CA ILE A 910 16.13 -18.95 0.31
C ILE A 910 14.59 -18.85 0.35
N TYR A 911 14.05 -17.77 0.92
CA TYR A 911 12.62 -17.60 1.20
C TYR A 911 11.96 -16.44 0.42
N THR A 912 12.54 -16.03 -0.70
CA THR A 912 11.96 -14.99 -1.58
C THR A 912 11.05 -15.60 -2.64
N GLU A 913 10.15 -14.80 -3.22
CA GLU A 913 9.29 -15.22 -4.33
C GLU A 913 10.11 -15.75 -5.52
N LYS A 914 11.21 -15.06 -5.86
CA LYS A 914 12.16 -15.47 -6.90
C LYS A 914 12.97 -16.73 -6.55
N SER A 915 12.97 -17.19 -5.30
CA SER A 915 13.61 -18.46 -4.93
C SER A 915 12.89 -19.67 -5.56
N GLY A 916 11.64 -19.52 -6.01
CA GLY A 916 10.94 -20.53 -6.82
C GLY A 916 11.37 -20.59 -8.30
N SER A 917 12.08 -19.57 -8.80
CA SER A 917 12.52 -19.47 -10.21
C SER A 917 14.05 -19.43 -10.39
N ARG A 918 14.82 -19.53 -9.30
CA ARG A 918 16.29 -19.63 -9.31
C ARG A 918 16.69 -21.12 -9.40
N ASP A 919 17.77 -21.43 -10.10
CA ASP A 919 18.27 -22.81 -10.24
C ASP A 919 18.56 -23.46 -8.87
N ALA A 920 18.11 -24.70 -8.69
CA ALA A 920 18.29 -25.47 -7.47
C ALA A 920 19.76 -25.72 -7.11
N LYS A 921 20.67 -25.85 -8.10
CA LYS A 921 22.10 -26.04 -7.84
C LYS A 921 22.73 -24.74 -7.35
N HIS A 922 22.37 -23.61 -7.95
CA HIS A 922 22.73 -22.28 -7.44
C HIS A 922 22.20 -22.04 -6.01
N LEU A 923 20.91 -22.30 -5.75
CA LEU A 923 20.32 -22.15 -4.41
C LEU A 923 20.98 -23.06 -3.37
N PHE A 924 21.35 -24.29 -3.75
CA PHE A 924 22.11 -25.19 -2.88
C PHE A 924 23.54 -24.68 -2.61
N GLY A 925 24.21 -24.10 -3.61
CA GLY A 925 25.50 -23.43 -3.43
C GLY A 925 25.43 -22.23 -2.48
N VAL A 926 24.38 -21.41 -2.59
CA VAL A 926 24.10 -20.32 -1.63
C VAL A 926 23.81 -20.88 -0.24
N SER A 927 23.05 -21.98 -0.13
CA SER A 927 22.80 -22.67 1.15
C SER A 927 24.10 -23.16 1.80
N GLN A 928 25.00 -23.80 1.05
CA GLN A 928 26.33 -24.18 1.56
C GLN A 928 27.16 -22.97 2.01
N SER A 929 27.11 -21.85 1.28
CA SER A 929 27.82 -20.62 1.63
C SER A 929 27.32 -20.03 2.97
N LEU A 930 26.00 -19.89 3.12
CA LEU A 930 25.38 -19.40 4.36
C LEU A 930 25.56 -20.37 5.54
N HIS A 931 25.59 -21.68 5.28
CA HIS A 931 25.94 -22.68 6.29
C HIS A 931 27.41 -22.58 6.72
N GLY A 932 28.29 -22.17 5.81
CA GLY A 932 29.67 -21.77 6.10
C GLY A 932 29.78 -20.50 6.94
N GLU A 933 28.95 -19.48 6.68
CA GLU A 933 28.85 -18.29 7.54
C GLU A 933 28.38 -18.66 8.97
N LEU A 934 27.35 -19.49 9.10
CA LEU A 934 26.88 -20.00 10.40
C LEU A 934 28.01 -20.75 11.15
N LYS A 935 28.73 -21.65 10.47
CA LYS A 935 29.88 -22.36 11.07
C LYS A 935 30.97 -21.40 11.55
N ARG A 936 31.35 -20.43 10.70
CA ARG A 936 32.34 -19.41 11.05
C ARG A 936 31.94 -18.63 12.30
N TRP A 937 30.70 -18.15 12.34
CA TRP A 937 30.16 -17.46 13.51
C TRP A 937 30.24 -18.33 14.78
N ARG A 938 29.95 -19.64 14.69
CA ARG A 938 30.01 -20.55 15.84
C ARG A 938 31.45 -20.84 16.31
N SER A 939 32.43 -20.83 15.42
CA SER A 939 33.87 -20.96 15.77
C SER A 939 34.50 -19.66 16.27
N GLU A 940 34.01 -18.51 15.82
CA GLU A 940 34.52 -17.17 16.18
C GLU A 940 33.87 -16.59 17.46
N LEU A 941 33.03 -17.37 18.16
CA LEU A 941 32.45 -16.95 19.44
C LEU A 941 33.55 -16.66 20.49
N PRO A 942 33.46 -15.53 21.23
CA PRO A 942 34.38 -15.21 22.32
C PRO A 942 34.48 -16.33 23.36
N GLU A 943 35.65 -16.54 23.98
CA GLU A 943 35.89 -17.69 24.88
C GLU A 943 34.91 -17.77 26.06
N HIS A 944 34.45 -16.62 26.58
CA HIS A 944 33.45 -16.55 27.66
C HIS A 944 32.03 -16.93 27.23
N LEU A 945 31.74 -16.95 25.92
CA LEU A 945 30.50 -17.48 25.34
C LEU A 945 30.70 -18.89 24.76
N ALA A 946 31.89 -19.23 24.25
CA ALA A 946 32.14 -20.47 23.50
C ALA A 946 31.93 -21.76 24.31
N SER A 947 31.95 -21.69 25.65
CA SER A 947 31.62 -22.76 26.60
C SER A 947 32.39 -24.07 26.40
N LYS A 948 33.71 -24.05 26.63
CA LYS A 948 34.55 -25.26 26.75
C LYS A 948 34.45 -25.83 28.16
N SER A 949 34.04 -27.09 28.34
CA SER A 949 33.82 -27.69 29.66
C SER A 949 35.12 -28.09 30.38
N ASN A 950 35.79 -27.11 30.98
CA ASN A 950 36.95 -27.34 31.86
C ASN A 950 36.52 -27.92 33.23
N GLY A 951 36.06 -29.17 33.22
CA GLY A 951 35.88 -30.03 34.41
C GLY A 951 34.85 -29.57 35.45
N THR A 952 34.16 -28.45 35.24
CA THR A 952 33.18 -27.88 36.17
C THR A 952 31.89 -27.53 35.43
N THR A 953 30.77 -28.05 35.91
CA THR A 953 29.46 -27.93 35.26
C THR A 953 28.84 -26.55 35.49
N GLN A 954 29.36 -25.54 34.80
CA GLN A 954 28.76 -24.21 34.81
C GLN A 954 27.52 -24.21 33.91
N SER A 955 26.33 -24.14 34.54
CA SER A 955 25.04 -23.84 33.91
C SER A 955 25.17 -22.69 32.89
N LEU A 956 24.44 -22.70 31.78
CA LEU A 956 24.43 -21.63 30.77
C LEU A 956 23.36 -20.56 31.07
N THR A 957 23.47 -19.32 30.58
CA THR A 957 22.43 -18.30 30.84
C THR A 957 21.18 -18.54 29.97
N PRO A 958 19.98 -18.13 30.40
CA PRO A 958 18.77 -18.12 29.57
C PRO A 958 18.98 -17.40 28.22
N GLN A 959 19.75 -16.32 28.25
CA GLN A 959 20.13 -15.53 27.08
C GLN A 959 21.02 -16.34 26.11
N MET A 960 22.03 -17.04 26.63
CA MET A 960 22.93 -17.89 25.83
C MET A 960 22.21 -19.12 25.26
N LEU A 961 21.34 -19.76 26.05
CA LEU A 961 20.49 -20.88 25.60
C LEU A 961 19.53 -20.43 24.49
N SER A 962 19.00 -19.20 24.56
CA SER A 962 18.20 -18.57 23.49
C SER A 962 19.03 -18.32 22.23
N LEU A 963 20.26 -17.80 22.37
CA LEU A 963 21.19 -17.55 21.25
C LEU A 963 21.57 -18.85 20.51
N MET A 964 21.89 -19.93 21.24
CA MET A 964 22.18 -21.24 20.64
C MET A 964 20.93 -21.85 19.99
N SER A 965 19.76 -21.70 20.62
CA SER A 965 18.47 -22.10 20.01
C SER A 965 18.23 -21.39 18.67
N MET A 966 18.65 -20.12 18.53
CA MET A 966 18.55 -19.37 17.28
C MET A 966 19.49 -19.91 16.20
N PHE A 967 20.75 -20.15 16.54
CA PHE A 967 21.72 -20.76 15.62
C PHE A 967 21.20 -22.08 15.02
N HIS A 968 20.72 -23.02 15.84
CA HIS A 968 20.17 -24.28 15.34
C HIS A 968 18.84 -24.10 14.58
N SER A 969 18.00 -23.14 14.96
CA SER A 969 16.77 -22.81 14.20
C SER A 969 17.09 -22.29 12.79
N LEU A 970 18.15 -21.48 12.64
CA LEU A 970 18.63 -21.02 11.33
C LEU A 970 19.20 -22.15 10.48
N ILE A 971 19.88 -23.14 11.07
CA ILE A 971 20.31 -24.35 10.35
C ILE A 971 19.10 -25.11 9.80
N ILE A 972 18.03 -25.30 10.58
CA ILE A 972 16.81 -25.99 10.10
C ILE A 972 16.14 -25.16 9.00
N LEU A 973 15.98 -23.84 9.16
CA LEU A 973 15.41 -22.98 8.12
C LEU A 973 16.24 -22.99 6.82
N LEU A 974 17.56 -23.08 6.91
CA LEU A 974 18.45 -23.09 5.74
C LEU A 974 18.37 -24.40 4.92
N HIS A 975 18.21 -25.55 5.58
CA HIS A 975 18.24 -26.88 4.93
C HIS A 975 16.86 -27.48 4.64
N ARG A 976 15.81 -27.14 5.41
CA ARG A 976 14.45 -27.66 5.25
C ARG A 976 13.83 -27.48 3.85
N PRO A 977 14.08 -26.39 3.08
CA PRO A 977 13.55 -26.23 1.72
C PRO A 977 14.02 -27.30 0.72
N PHE A 978 15.16 -27.96 0.99
CA PHE A 978 15.72 -29.00 0.12
C PHE A 978 15.16 -30.41 0.42
N VAL A 979 14.16 -30.53 1.32
CA VAL A 979 13.59 -31.81 1.76
C VAL A 979 12.21 -32.11 1.13
N SER A 980 11.33 -31.11 1.05
CA SER A 980 9.96 -31.23 0.50
C SER A 980 9.93 -31.36 -1.04
N ASP A 981 8.89 -31.99 -1.61
CA ASP A 981 8.50 -31.72 -3.00
C ASP A 981 7.99 -30.28 -3.13
N GLY A 982 8.88 -29.42 -3.63
CA GLY A 982 8.62 -28.06 -4.07
C GLY A 982 9.64 -27.68 -5.14
N HIS A 983 9.48 -26.51 -5.74
CA HIS A 983 10.18 -26.08 -6.97
C HIS A 983 11.73 -26.06 -6.90
N ILE A 984 12.33 -26.26 -5.72
CA ILE A 984 13.78 -26.31 -5.48
C ILE A 984 14.35 -27.75 -5.62
N ARG A 985 13.53 -28.78 -5.88
CA ARG A 985 14.02 -30.13 -6.20
C ARG A 985 14.59 -30.25 -7.63
N ALA A 986 15.87 -29.95 -7.82
CA ALA A 986 16.61 -30.34 -9.05
C ALA A 986 18.12 -30.66 -8.85
N THR A 987 18.57 -30.92 -7.62
CA THR A 987 20.02 -31.07 -7.32
C THR A 987 20.50 -32.54 -7.31
N SER A 988 20.21 -33.34 -6.28
CA SER A 988 20.46 -34.79 -6.24
C SER A 988 19.75 -35.48 -5.07
N ALA A 989 19.65 -36.81 -5.09
CA ALA A 989 19.16 -37.60 -3.95
C ALA A 989 20.12 -37.63 -2.74
N SER A 990 21.41 -37.32 -2.92
CA SER A 990 22.34 -37.17 -1.78
C SER A 990 22.02 -35.89 -1.00
N VAL A 991 21.84 -34.77 -1.71
CA VAL A 991 21.54 -33.46 -1.12
C VAL A 991 20.29 -33.49 -0.24
N VAL A 992 19.25 -34.24 -0.63
CA VAL A 992 18.05 -34.41 0.20
C VAL A 992 18.38 -35.13 1.51
N ARG A 993 19.16 -36.23 1.47
CA ARG A 993 19.58 -36.96 2.68
C ARG A 993 20.49 -36.13 3.58
N ASP A 994 21.46 -35.41 2.99
CA ASP A 994 22.37 -34.51 3.71
C ASP A 994 21.58 -33.39 4.44
N SER A 995 20.54 -32.86 3.77
CA SER A 995 19.65 -31.84 4.33
C SER A 995 18.74 -32.39 5.44
N VAL A 996 18.20 -33.60 5.29
CA VAL A 996 17.44 -34.31 6.34
C VAL A 996 18.30 -34.55 7.57
N ALA A 997 19.50 -35.11 7.40
CA ALA A 997 20.42 -35.37 8.51
C ALA A 997 20.81 -34.08 9.23
N THR A 998 21.12 -33.01 8.49
CA THR A 998 21.45 -31.70 9.06
C THR A 998 20.28 -31.09 9.85
N CYS A 999 19.04 -31.22 9.35
CA CYS A 999 17.84 -30.80 10.08
C CYS A 999 17.58 -31.65 11.34
N ALA A 1000 17.81 -32.97 11.28
CA ALA A 1000 17.61 -33.89 12.40
C ALA A 1000 18.60 -33.59 13.54
N THR A 1001 19.89 -33.46 13.24
CA THR A 1001 20.91 -33.07 14.23
C THR A 1001 20.57 -31.74 14.89
N ALA A 1002 20.23 -30.71 14.10
CA ALA A 1002 19.85 -29.40 14.65
C ALA A 1002 18.57 -29.44 15.50
N ALA A 1003 17.60 -30.31 15.17
CA ALA A 1003 16.40 -30.51 15.98
C ALA A 1003 16.69 -31.20 17.32
N SER A 1004 17.61 -32.17 17.34
CA SER A 1004 18.09 -32.84 18.57
C SER A 1004 18.89 -31.89 19.46
N GLU A 1005 19.76 -31.04 18.91
CA GLU A 1005 20.50 -30.03 19.70
C GLU A 1005 19.56 -28.99 20.33
N ILE A 1006 18.49 -28.57 19.63
CA ILE A 1006 17.44 -27.73 20.24
C ILE A 1006 16.77 -28.46 21.42
N ASP A 1007 16.46 -29.76 21.29
CA ASP A 1007 15.86 -30.53 22.38
C ASP A 1007 16.82 -30.67 23.57
N ALA A 1008 18.12 -30.87 23.34
CA ALA A 1008 19.15 -30.87 24.38
C ALA A 1008 19.26 -29.52 25.11
N ILE A 1009 19.27 -28.41 24.37
CA ILE A 1009 19.26 -27.04 24.92
C ILE A 1009 18.01 -26.79 25.78
N LEU A 1010 16.84 -27.29 25.35
CA LEU A 1010 15.59 -27.20 26.12
C LEU A 1010 15.64 -28.06 27.40
N ARG A 1011 16.28 -29.23 27.38
CA ARG A 1011 16.48 -30.08 28.58
C ARG A 1011 17.37 -29.40 29.62
N VAL A 1012 18.48 -28.79 29.18
CA VAL A 1012 19.35 -27.97 30.06
C VAL A 1012 18.58 -26.78 30.63
N TYR A 1013 17.79 -26.09 29.80
CA TYR A 1013 16.93 -25.01 30.28
C TYR A 1013 15.91 -25.49 31.34
N GLN A 1014 15.34 -26.69 31.20
CA GLN A 1014 14.42 -27.25 32.20
C GLN A 1014 15.10 -27.67 33.51
N GLN A 1015 16.40 -28.00 33.49
CA GLN A 1015 17.17 -28.33 34.69
C GLN A 1015 17.45 -27.09 35.54
N ASP A 1016 17.81 -25.98 34.90
CA ASP A 1016 18.27 -24.76 35.57
C ASP A 1016 17.17 -23.68 35.76
N TYR A 1017 16.12 -23.67 34.91
CA TYR A 1017 15.16 -22.57 34.81
C TYR A 1017 13.70 -23.02 34.64
N CYS A 1018 12.76 -22.12 34.89
CA CYS A 1018 11.32 -22.42 34.78
C CYS A 1018 10.83 -22.25 33.33
N ILE A 1019 10.21 -23.27 32.71
CA ILE A 1019 9.72 -23.13 31.32
C ILE A 1019 8.61 -22.09 31.18
N ASN A 1020 7.85 -21.82 32.24
CA ASN A 1020 6.83 -20.76 32.26
C ASN A 1020 7.46 -19.35 32.11
N ALA A 1021 8.77 -19.25 32.27
CA ALA A 1021 9.58 -18.05 32.17
C ALA A 1021 10.42 -18.00 30.87
N VAL A 1022 10.29 -18.99 29.97
CA VAL A 1022 11.16 -19.15 28.80
C VAL A 1022 11.05 -17.97 27.81
N PRO A 1023 12.16 -17.48 27.21
CA PRO A 1023 12.09 -16.54 26.10
C PRO A 1023 11.25 -17.09 24.94
N TYR A 1024 10.34 -16.30 24.39
CA TYR A 1024 9.43 -16.77 23.32
C TYR A 1024 10.19 -17.31 22.09
N PHE A 1025 11.38 -16.78 21.78
CA PHE A 1025 12.22 -17.32 20.71
C PHE A 1025 12.51 -18.82 20.90
N MET A 1026 12.80 -19.26 22.12
CA MET A 1026 13.04 -20.68 22.38
C MET A 1026 11.78 -21.51 22.14
N SER A 1027 10.58 -20.97 22.34
CA SER A 1027 9.32 -21.66 21.96
C SER A 1027 9.11 -21.75 20.44
N TYR A 1028 9.61 -20.78 19.67
CA TYR A 1028 9.70 -20.91 18.21
C TYR A 1028 10.69 -22.01 17.82
N ALA A 1029 11.86 -22.08 18.46
CA ALA A 1029 12.82 -23.17 18.27
C ALA A 1029 12.21 -24.54 18.63
N THR A 1030 11.48 -24.65 19.75
CA THR A 1030 10.71 -25.84 20.15
C THR A 1030 9.74 -26.26 19.05
N TYR A 1031 8.98 -25.33 18.47
CA TYR A 1031 8.07 -25.62 17.36
C TYR A 1031 8.82 -26.11 16.12
N VAL A 1032 9.88 -25.41 15.69
CA VAL A 1032 10.66 -25.76 14.49
C VAL A 1032 11.28 -27.16 14.64
N SER A 1033 11.95 -27.42 15.76
CA SER A 1033 12.50 -28.74 16.12
C SER A 1033 11.42 -29.84 16.13
N ALA A 1034 10.27 -29.59 16.77
CA ALA A 1034 9.18 -30.55 16.82
C ALA A 1034 8.60 -30.88 15.42
N THR A 1035 8.64 -29.95 14.46
CA THR A 1035 8.22 -30.26 13.06
C THR A 1035 9.18 -31.19 12.31
N ILE A 1036 10.37 -31.44 12.85
CA ILE A 1036 11.31 -32.47 12.39
C ILE A 1036 11.10 -33.76 13.19
N HIS A 1037 11.09 -33.68 14.53
CA HIS A 1037 10.91 -34.84 15.42
C HIS A 1037 9.63 -35.62 15.15
N VAL A 1038 8.50 -34.95 14.86
CA VAL A 1038 7.23 -35.63 14.50
C VAL A 1038 7.33 -36.48 13.23
N ARG A 1039 8.25 -36.15 12.31
CA ARG A 1039 8.43 -36.87 11.05
C ARG A 1039 9.32 -38.08 11.20
N ILE A 1040 10.36 -37.97 12.03
CA ILE A 1040 11.21 -39.10 12.41
C ILE A 1040 10.40 -40.08 13.28
N ALA A 1041 9.65 -39.57 14.26
CA ALA A 1041 8.78 -40.37 15.12
C ALA A 1041 7.67 -41.14 14.37
N ALA A 1042 7.23 -40.64 13.21
CA ALA A 1042 6.26 -41.35 12.35
C ALA A 1042 6.80 -42.67 11.77
N GLN A 1043 8.11 -42.76 11.51
CA GLN A 1043 8.76 -44.00 11.08
C GLN A 1043 9.30 -44.80 12.27
N SER A 1044 9.93 -44.14 13.24
CA SER A 1044 10.62 -44.79 14.36
C SER A 1044 9.70 -45.23 15.52
N GLY A 1045 8.43 -44.79 15.51
CA GLY A 1045 7.40 -45.16 16.48
C GLY A 1045 7.59 -44.65 17.92
N PRO A 1046 6.66 -45.00 18.83
CA PRO A 1046 6.61 -44.45 20.19
C PRO A 1046 7.79 -44.80 21.12
N GLY A 1047 8.64 -45.76 20.74
CA GLY A 1047 9.84 -46.13 21.49
C GLY A 1047 11.09 -45.30 21.17
N SER A 1048 11.02 -44.43 20.16
CA SER A 1048 12.16 -43.68 19.62
C SER A 1048 12.52 -42.42 20.42
N GLU A 1049 13.77 -41.96 20.31
CA GLU A 1049 14.18 -40.71 20.96
C GLU A 1049 13.49 -39.48 20.33
N ALA A 1050 13.30 -39.47 19.01
CA ALA A 1050 12.53 -38.42 18.33
C ALA A 1050 11.08 -38.31 18.88
N TYR A 1051 10.45 -39.43 19.25
CA TYR A 1051 9.15 -39.41 19.91
C TYR A 1051 9.23 -38.80 21.33
N ARG A 1052 10.28 -39.10 22.11
CA ARG A 1052 10.51 -38.46 23.43
C ARG A 1052 10.79 -36.96 23.31
N SER A 1053 11.53 -36.53 22.30
CA SER A 1053 11.79 -35.11 21.98
C SER A 1053 10.51 -34.41 21.52
N LEU A 1054 9.67 -35.06 20.71
CA LEU A 1054 8.34 -34.54 20.34
C LEU A 1054 7.44 -34.32 21.57
N GLN A 1055 7.35 -35.30 22.48
CA GLN A 1055 6.57 -35.18 23.71
C GLN A 1055 7.09 -34.05 24.61
N HIS A 1056 8.40 -33.96 24.78
CA HIS A 1056 9.06 -32.89 25.55
C HIS A 1056 8.79 -31.49 24.94
N CYS A 1057 8.86 -31.37 23.61
CA CYS A 1057 8.50 -30.14 22.91
C CYS A 1057 7.02 -29.76 23.08
N LEU A 1058 6.10 -30.73 23.05
CA LEU A 1058 4.68 -30.51 23.28
C LEU A 1058 4.39 -30.04 24.72
N ASP A 1059 5.06 -30.61 25.71
CA ASP A 1059 4.96 -30.19 27.11
C ASP A 1059 5.43 -28.75 27.33
N ILE A 1060 6.61 -28.38 26.79
CA ILE A 1060 7.15 -27.01 26.87
C ILE A 1060 6.20 -25.99 26.22
N LEU A 1061 5.70 -26.29 25.01
CA LEU A 1061 4.72 -25.42 24.33
C LEU A 1061 3.42 -25.30 25.12
N SER A 1062 2.94 -26.40 25.72
CA SER A 1062 1.75 -26.40 26.57
C SER A 1062 1.94 -25.55 27.84
N ARG A 1063 3.03 -25.76 28.58
CA ARG A 1063 3.33 -25.07 29.85
C ARG A 1063 3.57 -23.58 29.66
N HIS A 1064 4.29 -23.16 28.62
CA HIS A 1064 4.46 -21.74 28.30
C HIS A 1064 3.15 -21.08 27.81
N SER A 1065 2.21 -21.86 27.23
CA SER A 1065 0.91 -21.33 26.77
C SER A 1065 -0.05 -20.85 27.87
N ASN A 1066 0.32 -21.08 29.13
CA ASN A 1066 -0.32 -20.54 30.33
C ASN A 1066 0.11 -19.09 30.65
N VAL A 1067 1.23 -18.62 30.08
CA VAL A 1067 1.78 -17.26 30.31
C VAL A 1067 1.73 -16.42 29.05
N CYS A 1068 2.08 -17.00 27.89
CA CYS A 1068 2.02 -16.36 26.58
C CYS A 1068 0.94 -17.00 25.70
N ARG A 1069 0.20 -16.24 24.89
CA ARG A 1069 -0.83 -16.82 24.00
C ARG A 1069 -0.25 -17.43 22.72
N ALA A 1070 0.78 -16.83 22.12
CA ALA A 1070 1.32 -17.25 20.83
C ALA A 1070 1.75 -18.76 20.76
N PRO A 1071 2.31 -19.41 21.81
CA PRO A 1071 2.59 -20.85 21.79
C PRO A 1071 1.36 -21.75 21.57
N ARG A 1072 0.14 -21.30 21.89
CA ARG A 1072 -1.11 -22.07 21.71
C ARG A 1072 -1.27 -22.51 20.25
N ARG A 1073 -1.05 -21.59 19.29
CA ARG A 1073 -1.16 -21.87 17.85
C ARG A 1073 -0.08 -22.83 17.34
N ALA A 1074 1.15 -22.72 17.86
CA ALA A 1074 2.24 -23.64 17.52
C ALA A 1074 1.92 -25.09 17.95
N ARG A 1075 1.41 -25.28 19.18
CA ARG A 1075 0.93 -26.59 19.66
C ARG A 1075 -0.23 -27.13 18.81
N GLN A 1076 -1.22 -26.29 18.47
CA GLN A 1076 -2.35 -26.70 17.63
C GLN A 1076 -1.92 -27.21 16.25
N ILE A 1077 -0.99 -26.51 15.58
CA ILE A 1077 -0.48 -26.92 14.26
C ILE A 1077 0.35 -28.21 14.36
N LEU A 1078 1.17 -28.35 15.42
CA LEU A 1078 1.95 -29.55 15.67
C LEU A 1078 1.06 -30.78 15.93
N LEU A 1079 -0.01 -30.65 16.72
CA LEU A 1079 -1.03 -31.69 16.92
C LEU A 1079 -1.85 -31.97 15.65
N GLY A 1080 -2.00 -31.00 14.75
CA GLY A 1080 -2.55 -31.20 13.40
C GLY A 1080 -1.59 -31.92 12.44
N LEU A 1081 -0.28 -31.81 12.65
CA LEU A 1081 0.74 -32.53 11.90
C LEU A 1081 0.90 -33.97 12.41
N ALA A 1082 0.97 -34.17 13.72
CA ALA A 1082 1.04 -35.51 14.34
C ALA A 1082 -0.13 -36.40 13.91
N ARG A 1083 -1.38 -35.89 13.96
CA ARG A 1083 -2.58 -36.62 13.49
C ARG A 1083 -2.54 -36.98 12.01
N ARG A 1084 -1.99 -36.12 11.14
CA ARG A 1084 -1.84 -36.41 9.70
C ARG A 1084 -0.72 -37.41 9.39
N LEU A 1085 0.25 -37.56 10.29
CA LEU A 1085 1.35 -38.52 10.20
C LEU A 1085 1.08 -39.79 11.02
N HIS A 1086 -0.15 -39.98 11.52
CA HIS A 1086 -0.56 -41.09 12.38
C HIS A 1086 0.29 -41.29 13.64
N VAL A 1087 0.96 -40.25 14.11
CA VAL A 1087 1.71 -40.25 15.37
C VAL A 1087 0.74 -40.00 16.52
N ASP A 1088 0.42 -41.07 17.26
CA ASP A 1088 -0.37 -40.96 18.48
C ASP A 1088 0.44 -40.26 19.59
N VAL A 1089 -0.06 -39.12 20.06
CA VAL A 1089 0.55 -38.31 21.12
C VAL A 1089 -0.47 -38.09 22.23
N ASN A 1090 -0.33 -38.86 23.30
CA ASN A 1090 -1.17 -38.76 24.50
C ASN A 1090 -1.25 -37.30 24.98
N ASP A 1091 -2.44 -36.72 24.98
CA ASP A 1091 -2.69 -35.33 25.43
C ASP A 1091 -2.71 -35.20 26.97
N SER A 1092 -2.05 -36.12 27.68
CA SER A 1092 -1.96 -36.21 29.13
C SER A 1092 -0.89 -35.25 29.67
N THR A 1093 -1.35 -34.12 30.24
CA THR A 1093 -0.51 -32.99 30.66
C THR A 1093 0.29 -33.20 31.96
N ASP A 1094 0.80 -34.41 32.22
CA ASP A 1094 1.57 -34.69 33.44
C ASP A 1094 2.73 -35.69 33.19
N LEU A 1095 3.89 -35.15 32.78
CA LEU A 1095 5.17 -35.87 32.64
C LEU A 1095 6.20 -35.38 33.68
N SER A 1096 5.72 -34.86 34.81
CA SER A 1096 6.54 -34.27 35.88
C SER A 1096 7.51 -35.25 36.58
N ALA A 1097 7.29 -36.56 36.43
CA ALA A 1097 7.99 -37.60 37.20
C ALA A 1097 9.11 -38.36 36.43
N THR A 1098 9.18 -38.28 35.10
CA THR A 1098 9.85 -39.33 34.29
C THR A 1098 11.30 -39.05 33.90
N TYR A 1099 11.79 -37.81 34.04
CA TYR A 1099 13.10 -37.39 33.48
C TYR A 1099 14.28 -37.41 34.48
N ALA A 1100 14.12 -38.02 35.66
CA ALA A 1100 15.10 -37.94 36.75
C ALA A 1100 16.41 -38.74 36.55
N THR A 1101 16.48 -39.68 35.59
CA THR A 1101 17.59 -40.64 35.47
C THR A 1101 18.01 -40.95 34.02
N GLY A 1102 17.95 -39.97 33.13
CA GLY A 1102 18.55 -40.06 31.79
C GLY A 1102 19.99 -39.54 31.80
N ASN A 1103 20.96 -40.33 31.34
CA ASN A 1103 22.33 -39.83 31.14
C ASN A 1103 22.31 -38.75 30.05
N ILE A 1104 22.76 -37.54 30.40
CA ILE A 1104 22.95 -36.45 29.44
C ILE A 1104 24.05 -36.87 28.46
N PRO A 1105 23.82 -36.85 27.12
CA PRO A 1105 24.90 -37.02 26.15
C PRO A 1105 25.93 -35.89 26.32
N ASN A 1106 27.22 -36.20 26.24
CA ASN A 1106 28.28 -35.18 26.32
C ASN A 1106 28.31 -34.20 25.12
N SER A 1107 27.32 -34.22 24.21
CA SER A 1107 27.34 -33.53 22.90
C SER A 1107 27.19 -32.01 22.94
N LEU A 1108 26.97 -31.39 24.12
CA LEU A 1108 27.34 -29.98 24.31
C LEU A 1108 28.82 -29.72 23.95
N MET A 1109 29.66 -30.77 23.98
CA MET A 1109 30.96 -30.84 23.35
C MET A 1109 30.89 -31.67 22.05
N LEU A 1110 30.76 -31.01 20.90
CA LEU A 1110 31.23 -31.54 19.61
C LEU A 1110 32.22 -30.55 18.98
N GLY A 1111 33.38 -31.09 18.60
CA GLY A 1111 34.50 -30.33 18.04
C GLY A 1111 34.34 -30.04 16.54
N GLU A 1112 35.37 -29.41 15.98
CA GLU A 1112 35.33 -28.73 14.67
C GLU A 1112 35.06 -29.64 13.46
N ASP A 1113 35.19 -30.97 13.62
CA ASP A 1113 35.10 -31.96 12.53
C ASP A 1113 33.75 -32.69 12.36
N SER A 1114 32.79 -32.57 13.30
CA SER A 1114 31.60 -33.45 13.35
C SER A 1114 30.48 -33.15 12.32
N TYR A 1115 30.84 -32.54 11.19
CA TYR A 1115 30.00 -32.46 9.98
C TYR A 1115 30.46 -33.42 8.87
N ALA A 1116 31.47 -34.25 9.13
CA ALA A 1116 31.66 -35.50 8.41
C ALA A 1116 30.55 -36.51 8.76
N VAL A 1117 30.26 -37.44 7.85
CA VAL A 1117 29.06 -38.31 7.89
C VAL A 1117 29.09 -39.32 9.05
N ASP A 1118 30.26 -39.64 9.60
CA ASP A 1118 30.51 -40.83 10.42
C ASP A 1118 30.16 -40.70 11.93
N SER A 1119 29.64 -39.55 12.39
CA SER A 1119 29.23 -39.36 13.80
C SER A 1119 27.81 -38.81 13.98
N ALA A 1120 26.96 -38.93 12.97
CA ALA A 1120 25.55 -38.59 13.09
C ALA A 1120 24.81 -39.55 14.04
N PHE A 1121 23.73 -39.07 14.68
CA PHE A 1121 22.80 -39.90 15.44
C PHE A 1121 22.23 -41.03 14.57
N ASP A 1122 21.73 -42.10 15.21
CA ASP A 1122 21.50 -43.47 14.68
C ASP A 1122 20.54 -43.63 13.46
N VAL A 1123 20.10 -42.54 12.84
CA VAL A 1123 19.23 -42.49 11.65
C VAL A 1123 19.88 -43.10 10.41
N MET A 1124 21.22 -43.15 10.34
CA MET A 1124 21.95 -43.83 9.26
C MET A 1124 22.17 -45.34 9.48
N ASN A 1125 21.87 -45.86 10.68
CA ASN A 1125 22.17 -47.25 11.11
C ASN A 1125 20.91 -48.04 11.54
N SER A 1126 19.74 -47.43 11.53
CA SER A 1126 18.45 -48.04 11.89
C SER A 1126 17.57 -48.19 10.65
N ASP A 1127 16.58 -49.09 10.70
CA ASP A 1127 15.61 -49.35 9.61
C ASP A 1127 14.58 -48.21 9.41
N ILE A 1128 15.04 -46.95 9.47
CA ILE A 1128 14.24 -45.75 9.23
C ILE A 1128 14.18 -45.50 7.72
N ASP A 1129 12.99 -45.57 7.15
CA ASP A 1129 12.78 -45.21 5.75
C ASP A 1129 12.91 -43.68 5.58
N ILE A 1130 14.11 -43.25 5.17
CA ILE A 1130 14.43 -41.85 4.88
C ILE A 1130 13.60 -41.33 3.70
N ASP A 1131 13.28 -42.16 2.71
CA ASP A 1131 12.47 -41.77 1.56
C ASP A 1131 10.99 -41.57 1.97
N ALA A 1132 10.49 -42.34 2.95
CA ALA A 1132 9.18 -42.08 3.57
C ALA A 1132 9.19 -40.85 4.50
N ILE A 1133 10.30 -40.54 5.19
CA ILE A 1133 10.46 -39.24 5.88
C ILE A 1133 10.38 -38.10 4.86
N ILE A 1134 11.09 -38.21 3.74
CA ILE A 1134 11.09 -37.24 2.64
C ILE A 1134 9.68 -37.07 2.06
N GLN A 1135 8.99 -38.16 1.73
CA GLN A 1135 7.59 -38.14 1.25
C GLN A 1135 6.64 -37.48 2.26
N SER A 1136 6.88 -37.61 3.58
CA SER A 1136 6.03 -36.96 4.58
C SER A 1136 6.02 -35.42 4.46
N PHE A 1137 7.05 -34.81 3.88
CA PHE A 1137 7.08 -33.36 3.62
C PHE A 1137 6.22 -32.93 2.43
N ASN A 1138 5.75 -33.88 1.61
CA ASN A 1138 4.90 -33.61 0.46
C ASN A 1138 3.46 -33.34 0.88
N VAL A 1139 2.72 -32.60 0.05
CA VAL A 1139 1.28 -32.36 0.23
C VAL A 1139 0.56 -32.88 -1.02
N GLU A 1140 0.29 -34.18 -1.05
CA GLU A 1140 -0.53 -34.76 -2.12
C GLU A 1140 -2.00 -34.33 -1.98
N GLN A 1141 -2.60 -33.94 -3.10
CA GLN A 1141 -4.06 -33.83 -3.26
C GLN A 1141 -4.67 -35.23 -3.47
N SER A 1142 -4.62 -36.07 -2.44
CA SER A 1142 -5.07 -37.47 -2.52
C SER A 1142 -6.60 -37.62 -2.47
N GLY A 1143 -7.25 -37.36 -3.60
CA GLY A 1143 -8.66 -37.70 -3.83
C GLY A 1143 -8.86 -39.22 -3.89
N MET A 1144 -9.44 -39.81 -2.85
CA MET A 1144 -9.72 -41.26 -2.82
C MET A 1144 -10.86 -41.67 -3.76
N VAL A 1145 -10.51 -42.19 -4.94
CA VAL A 1145 -11.45 -42.93 -5.80
C VAL A 1145 -11.74 -44.31 -5.19
N ASN A 1146 -12.78 -44.40 -4.36
CA ASN A 1146 -13.30 -45.68 -3.88
C ASN A 1146 -14.48 -46.13 -4.75
N THR A 1147 -14.27 -47.16 -5.57
CA THR A 1147 -15.34 -47.81 -6.34
C THR A 1147 -16.15 -48.76 -5.45
N ILE A 1148 -17.48 -48.61 -5.45
CA ILE A 1148 -18.42 -49.49 -4.76
C ILE A 1148 -19.36 -50.15 -5.79
N PRO A 1149 -19.44 -51.50 -5.88
CA PRO A 1149 -20.45 -52.19 -6.69
C PRO A 1149 -21.83 -52.23 -6.00
N GLY A 1150 -22.90 -52.54 -6.76
CA GLY A 1150 -24.32 -52.41 -6.37
C GLY A 1150 -24.80 -53.22 -5.14
N ASP A 1151 -26.08 -53.17 -4.75
CA ASP A 1151 -27.27 -53.11 -5.63
C ASP A 1151 -28.58 -52.68 -4.89
N SER A 1152 -29.61 -52.28 -5.65
CA SER A 1152 -31.05 -52.19 -5.32
C SER A 1152 -31.57 -51.15 -4.29
N GLY A 1153 -32.75 -50.52 -4.54
CA GLY A 1153 -33.52 -49.86 -3.45
C GLY A 1153 -34.39 -48.60 -3.66
N MET A 1154 -35.15 -48.44 -4.75
CA MET A 1154 -36.34 -47.54 -4.91
C MET A 1154 -36.46 -46.16 -4.17
N ASN A 1155 -36.55 -45.09 -4.98
CA ASN A 1155 -37.52 -43.97 -4.90
C ASN A 1155 -37.60 -43.07 -3.63
N ASN A 1156 -37.03 -41.86 -3.70
CA ASN A 1156 -37.79 -40.58 -3.77
C ASN A 1156 -36.85 -39.35 -3.73
N GLU A 1157 -36.93 -38.45 -4.73
CA GLU A 1157 -36.20 -37.17 -4.75
C GLU A 1157 -37.12 -35.97 -5.02
N PRO A 1158 -36.83 -34.82 -4.39
CA PRO A 1158 -37.02 -33.49 -4.97
C PRO A 1158 -35.65 -32.87 -5.36
N VAL A 1159 -35.55 -32.36 -6.59
CA VAL A 1159 -34.30 -31.92 -7.23
C VAL A 1159 -33.60 -30.76 -6.49
N LEU A 1160 -32.28 -30.89 -6.30
CA LEU A 1160 -31.35 -29.78 -6.03
C LEU A 1160 -30.51 -29.49 -7.29
N PRO A 1161 -30.19 -28.22 -7.60
CA PRO A 1161 -29.30 -27.87 -8.72
C PRO A 1161 -27.84 -28.20 -8.39
N ALA A 1162 -27.07 -28.58 -9.42
CA ALA A 1162 -25.70 -29.07 -9.27
C ALA A 1162 -24.72 -28.02 -8.70
N GLN A 1163 -23.75 -28.50 -7.92
CA GLN A 1163 -22.58 -27.75 -7.49
C GLN A 1163 -21.36 -28.24 -8.28
N ASP A 1164 -20.90 -27.48 -9.27
CA ASP A 1164 -19.60 -27.73 -9.89
C ASP A 1164 -18.49 -27.08 -9.04
N TYR A 1165 -17.61 -27.92 -8.49
CA TYR A 1165 -16.38 -27.51 -7.81
C TYR A 1165 -15.20 -27.60 -8.79
N SER A 1166 -14.66 -26.46 -9.21
CA SER A 1166 -13.39 -26.36 -9.94
C SER A 1166 -12.52 -25.22 -9.37
N SER A 1167 -11.96 -25.47 -8.19
CA SER A 1167 -11.07 -24.52 -7.49
C SER A 1167 -9.61 -24.69 -7.91
N GLU A 1168 -9.16 -23.96 -8.93
CA GLU A 1168 -7.73 -23.85 -9.26
C GLU A 1168 -7.03 -22.88 -8.30
N THR A 1169 -6.42 -23.44 -7.25
CA THR A 1169 -5.68 -22.68 -6.22
C THR A 1169 -4.27 -22.33 -6.67
N TRP A 1170 -3.87 -21.07 -6.52
CA TRP A 1170 -2.52 -20.59 -6.88
C TRP A 1170 -1.41 -21.25 -6.01
N PRO A 1171 -0.29 -21.76 -6.58
CA PRO A 1171 0.48 -22.83 -5.93
C PRO A 1171 1.86 -22.45 -5.31
N PHE A 1172 2.11 -21.19 -4.90
CA PHE A 1172 3.48 -20.76 -4.51
C PHE A 1172 3.75 -20.36 -3.05
N TYR A 1173 2.73 -20.26 -2.17
CA TYR A 1173 2.96 -19.94 -0.74
C TYR A 1173 2.25 -20.90 0.21
N VAL A 1174 3.03 -21.82 0.81
CA VAL A 1174 2.65 -22.53 2.04
C VAL A 1174 3.26 -21.78 3.23
N PRO A 1175 2.49 -20.95 3.97
CA PRO A 1175 3.03 -20.24 5.12
C PRO A 1175 3.44 -21.23 6.23
N LEU A 1176 4.55 -20.95 6.91
CA LEU A 1176 5.07 -21.72 8.07
C LEU A 1176 4.05 -21.90 9.21
N PHE A 1177 2.98 -21.09 9.21
CA PHE A 1177 1.78 -21.26 10.00
C PHE A 1177 0.55 -21.29 9.07
N GLY A 1178 0.15 -22.50 8.65
CA GLY A 1178 -0.98 -22.70 7.74
C GLY A 1178 -2.26 -22.00 8.16
N TYR A 1179 -3.06 -21.59 7.17
CA TYR A 1179 -4.43 -21.14 7.38
C TYR A 1179 -5.32 -22.36 7.61
N GLY A 1180 -5.70 -22.59 8.87
CA GLY A 1180 -6.89 -23.38 9.17
C GLY A 1180 -8.13 -22.54 8.87
N SER A 1181 -9.13 -23.13 8.21
CA SER A 1181 -10.45 -22.53 8.10
C SER A 1181 -11.07 -22.40 9.50
N LEU A 1182 -11.66 -21.24 9.78
CA LEU A 1182 -12.57 -21.09 10.92
C LEU A 1182 -13.88 -21.81 10.57
N ASP A 1183 -14.40 -22.60 11.52
CA ASP A 1183 -15.71 -23.23 11.39
C ASP A 1183 -16.80 -22.13 11.37
N PRO A 1184 -17.65 -22.05 10.33
CA PRO A 1184 -18.71 -21.06 10.24
C PRO A 1184 -19.76 -21.11 11.37
N ASN A 1185 -19.82 -22.21 12.14
CA ASN A 1185 -20.89 -22.47 13.12
C ASN A 1185 -20.51 -22.13 14.57
N ALA A 1186 -19.31 -21.60 14.82
CA ALA A 1186 -18.71 -21.51 16.16
C ALA A 1186 -18.85 -20.16 16.89
N PHE A 1187 -19.85 -19.33 16.57
CA PHE A 1187 -20.27 -18.19 17.41
C PHE A 1187 -21.78 -17.92 17.30
N ASP A 1188 -22.51 -18.38 18.31
CA ASP A 1188 -23.87 -17.94 18.65
C ASP A 1188 -23.90 -17.62 20.17
N LEU A 1189 -24.93 -16.88 20.60
CA LEU A 1189 -25.24 -16.45 21.98
C LEU A 1189 -24.51 -15.23 22.57
N GLN A 1190 -25.28 -14.13 22.62
CA GLN A 1190 -25.42 -13.11 23.69
C GLN A 1190 -24.31 -12.05 23.87
#